data_AF-A0A496Y2J7-F1
#
_entry.id   AF-A0A496Y2J7-F1
#
_cell.length_a   1.000
_cell.length_b   1.000
_cell.length_c   1.000
_cell.angle_alpha   90.00
_cell.angle_beta   90.00
_cell.angle_gamma   90.00
#
_symmetry.space_group_name_H-M   'P 1'
#
loop_
_entity.id
_entity.type
_entity.pdbx_description
1 polymer ?
#
loop_
_entity_poly.entity_id
_entity_poly.type
_entity_poly.pdbx_seq_one_letter_code
_entity_poly.pdbx_strand_id
1 'polypeptide(L)'
;MVLDELIRRLKSLSSPGKGFKPHKYLVLLTLVHLIRDGHIEDGKIFYNDLFKKYFTKNFDVFADSDDRNRPYNPFFYLRNSGFWTLVATNDNKDLLDRANSIGGPGELTRLASHAKIDLELLEELQNEFARERLERAVTKILQQRKHQKPGSYGPNSISHESTSLYGHEADAIRRINDAVKVKNLGYICSNLDIHDPQSNRYFEIDLLIISQFGIYVVELKHWTGNIHVKPNMWLVNGFSRPDPHKGNNHKAKLIRGLCTRKFPYFKWPYVESIVTLTHPDAVVTGSSLPNTSDNNPTLDSINHLIDYLKRQRRDKEVTLSSAECKNIVNFIKSLHVPGRPRDMQFPGYEIVTRMYQSAEREEVIARRTDIRYRRLTRLRIFFAAQPGSDIKRDPFVEQAMATLNAVAGVGEHPNILRVWPIPNEYGYIVEGSDWSEQGTLRNAIDTQAPFDIEKALTITRGILHGLQAIHEIGVIHRSLSPDNILLVEDIPKLMNFDLSYQLADSRTTVIPDPSKLKRQPYIAPEIYQNADSLSESADLFSVGVLLYEMLTGERPFKCSTDLAQTNGRLSERCLDKLCENNVPDSAISLINDLVQLTDTARPATVSGVLQRLDKYVAQPVPAATNPQLKPGDSDNLYEIVEFLGKGSESQTYGARGPIGEPFVLKFFNIDVPQERIFQEQKLSAAVSHPAIANAENYCRWSDQRLVLAFKAINGRTLREQAEKELPELNYFNQIAQTLIDAINALHSYREDGDESPILHNDIKPENIVVTCDGRPVLLDFGIASHPKIAQYAGSNGYVPPDMISGEDREYCVQGDLFGLGVTLFEWFFGRKPYETLTIGEAPVDMQNLRPDISSELRDWFARAVAS
;
A
#
# COMPACT_ATOMS: atom_id res chain seq x y z
N MET A 1 -2.11 -61.86 15.29
CA MET A 1 -3.45 -61.68 15.91
C MET A 1 -3.72 -60.22 16.21
N VAL A 2 -2.70 -59.44 16.58
CA VAL A 2 -2.76 -58.00 16.84
C VAL A 2 -2.98 -57.19 15.56
N LEU A 3 -2.29 -57.50 14.45
CA LEU A 3 -2.50 -56.81 13.16
C LEU A 3 -3.91 -56.99 12.56
N ASP A 4 -4.51 -58.19 12.64
CA ASP A 4 -5.85 -58.45 12.13
C ASP A 4 -6.95 -57.74 12.94
N GLU A 5 -6.70 -57.52 14.24
CA GLU A 5 -7.53 -56.70 15.11
C GLU A 5 -7.34 -55.20 14.80
N LEU A 6 -6.10 -54.77 14.53
CA LEU A 6 -5.76 -53.41 14.13
C LEU A 6 -6.42 -53.00 12.80
N ILE A 7 -6.35 -53.87 11.78
CA ILE A 7 -7.01 -53.67 10.49
C ILE A 7 -8.54 -53.65 10.64
N ARG A 8 -9.11 -54.45 11.56
CA ARG A 8 -10.55 -54.39 11.88
C ARG A 8 -10.94 -53.07 12.56
N ARG A 9 -10.13 -52.57 13.50
CA ARG A 9 -10.34 -51.26 14.16
C ARG A 9 -10.18 -50.08 13.21
N LEU A 10 -9.30 -50.19 12.20
CA LEU A 10 -9.18 -49.17 11.15
C LEU A 10 -10.47 -48.98 10.34
N LYS A 11 -11.25 -50.05 10.15
CA LYS A 11 -12.55 -49.98 9.48
C LYS A 11 -13.67 -49.42 10.36
N SER A 12 -13.54 -49.43 11.69
CA SER A 12 -14.51 -48.84 12.61
C SER A 12 -14.25 -47.36 12.92
N LEU A 13 -13.05 -46.85 12.60
CA LEU A 13 -12.70 -45.43 12.69
C LEU A 13 -13.41 -44.54 11.65
N SER A 14 -14.03 -45.14 10.63
CA SER A 14 -14.99 -44.50 9.74
C SER A 14 -16.42 -44.69 10.24
N SER A 15 -16.92 -43.81 11.11
CA SER A 15 -18.35 -43.78 11.44
C SER A 15 -19.14 -43.18 10.26
N PRO A 16 -20.22 -43.80 9.77
CA PRO A 16 -21.08 -43.20 8.76
C PRO A 16 -21.78 -41.98 9.37
N GLY A 17 -21.53 -40.78 8.85
CA GLY A 17 -22.26 -39.55 9.22
C GLY A 17 -21.43 -38.40 9.82
N LYS A 18 -20.13 -38.57 10.09
CA LYS A 18 -19.18 -37.46 10.36
C LYS A 18 -18.15 -37.43 9.23
N GLY A 19 -17.88 -36.26 8.65
CA GLY A 19 -16.96 -36.13 7.51
C GLY A 19 -15.63 -36.88 7.72
N PHE A 20 -15.24 -37.69 6.74
CA PHE A 20 -14.02 -38.49 6.77
C PHE A 20 -12.79 -37.58 6.89
N LYS A 21 -11.97 -37.76 7.93
CA LYS A 21 -10.73 -37.00 8.13
C LYS A 21 -9.52 -37.92 7.89
N PRO A 22 -8.63 -37.61 6.92
CA PRO A 22 -7.52 -38.48 6.54
C PRO A 22 -6.39 -38.49 7.59
N HIS A 23 -6.33 -37.47 8.44
CA HIS A 23 -5.18 -37.15 9.30
C HIS A 23 -4.72 -38.29 10.20
N LYS A 24 -5.64 -39.12 10.73
CA LYS A 24 -5.26 -40.28 11.55
C LYS A 24 -4.64 -41.41 10.73
N TYR A 25 -5.16 -41.65 9.53
CA TYR A 25 -4.63 -42.65 8.59
C TYR A 25 -3.26 -42.21 8.04
N LEU A 26 -3.10 -40.92 7.79
CA LEU A 26 -1.82 -40.33 7.37
C LEU A 26 -0.73 -40.47 8.44
N VAL A 27 -1.05 -40.35 9.73
CA VAL A 27 -0.08 -40.63 10.81
C VAL A 27 0.32 -42.11 10.84
N LEU A 28 -0.63 -43.04 10.62
CA LEU A 28 -0.31 -44.46 10.58
C LEU A 28 0.54 -44.84 9.35
N LEU A 29 0.31 -44.19 8.21
CA LEU A 29 1.16 -44.35 7.03
C LEU A 29 2.56 -43.79 7.28
N THR A 30 2.64 -42.63 7.94
CA THR A 30 3.90 -42.00 8.37
C THR A 30 4.68 -42.92 9.31
N LEU A 31 4.00 -43.58 10.25
CA LEU A 31 4.59 -44.56 11.15
C LEU A 31 5.19 -45.75 10.39
N VAL A 32 4.45 -46.30 9.41
CA VAL A 32 4.93 -47.40 8.57
C VAL A 32 6.20 -47.01 7.82
N HIS A 33 6.25 -45.80 7.25
CA HIS A 33 7.44 -45.30 6.54
C HIS A 33 8.62 -45.08 7.48
N LEU A 34 8.40 -44.53 8.66
CA LEU A 34 9.45 -44.35 9.66
C LEU A 34 10.03 -45.70 10.16
N ILE A 35 9.20 -46.73 10.35
CA ILE A 35 9.65 -48.08 10.71
C ILE A 35 10.47 -48.69 9.57
N ARG A 36 9.97 -48.62 8.32
CA ARG A 36 10.65 -49.17 7.15
C ARG A 36 12.04 -48.57 6.97
N ASP A 37 12.16 -47.26 7.19
CA ASP A 37 13.39 -46.51 6.95
C ASP A 37 14.30 -46.50 8.20
N GLY A 38 13.96 -47.29 9.23
CA GLY A 38 14.80 -47.53 10.41
C GLY A 38 14.87 -46.37 11.40
N HIS A 39 13.92 -45.44 11.36
CA HIS A 39 13.92 -44.21 12.17
C HIS A 39 13.20 -44.33 13.52
N ILE A 40 12.85 -45.54 13.95
CA ILE A 40 12.19 -45.81 15.24
C ILE A 40 13.06 -46.74 16.07
N GLU A 41 13.62 -46.20 17.15
CA GLU A 41 14.43 -46.91 18.12
C GLU A 41 13.64 -47.12 19.43
N ASP A 42 13.67 -48.33 19.98
CA ASP A 42 12.99 -48.72 21.24
C ASP A 42 11.48 -48.38 21.31
N GLY A 43 10.82 -48.31 20.15
CA GLY A 43 9.40 -47.97 20.05
C GLY A 43 9.07 -46.53 20.43
N LYS A 44 10.05 -45.62 20.41
CA LYS A 44 9.86 -44.20 20.70
C LYS A 44 9.69 -43.39 19.42
N ILE A 45 8.69 -42.52 19.41
CA ILE A 45 8.32 -41.73 18.24
C ILE A 45 8.23 -40.27 18.66
N PHE A 46 9.10 -39.45 18.08
CA PHE A 46 9.19 -38.04 18.42
C PHE A 46 8.40 -37.19 17.43
N TYR A 47 7.68 -36.19 17.94
CA TYR A 47 7.09 -35.16 17.10
C TYR A 47 8.16 -34.12 16.72
N ASN A 48 9.02 -34.46 15.77
CA ASN A 48 10.14 -33.64 15.29
C ASN A 48 9.97 -33.29 13.80
N ASP A 49 10.93 -32.56 13.23
CA ASP A 49 10.85 -32.14 11.83
C ASP A 49 10.92 -33.33 10.85
N LEU A 50 11.56 -34.43 11.25
CA LEU A 50 11.54 -35.67 10.49
C LEU A 50 10.11 -36.24 10.39
N PHE A 51 9.41 -36.35 11.52
CA PHE A 51 8.01 -36.80 11.54
C PHE A 51 7.12 -35.88 10.69
N LYS A 52 7.28 -34.55 10.82
CA LYS A 52 6.54 -33.57 10.00
C LYS A 52 6.83 -33.76 8.52
N LYS A 53 8.08 -33.99 8.13
CA LYS A 53 8.49 -34.21 6.73
C LYS A 53 7.81 -35.44 6.13
N TYR A 54 7.86 -36.59 6.81
CA TYR A 54 7.19 -37.81 6.34
C TYR A 54 5.66 -37.66 6.32
N PHE A 55 5.09 -36.98 7.31
CA PHE A 55 3.65 -36.70 7.32
C PHE A 55 3.24 -35.78 6.16
N THR A 56 3.95 -34.67 5.93
CA THR A 56 3.68 -33.74 4.82
C THR A 56 3.78 -34.45 3.48
N LYS A 57 4.81 -35.29 3.28
CA LYS A 57 4.93 -36.09 2.05
C LYS A 57 3.70 -36.98 1.80
N ASN A 58 3.20 -37.64 2.85
CA ASN A 58 1.98 -38.44 2.75
C ASN A 58 0.72 -37.58 2.60
N PHE A 59 0.69 -36.42 3.25
CA PHE A 59 -0.40 -35.45 3.17
C PHE A 59 -0.56 -34.92 1.75
N ASP A 60 0.52 -34.49 1.09
CA ASP A 60 0.49 -33.94 -0.27
C ASP A 60 -0.04 -34.95 -1.30
N VAL A 61 0.14 -36.25 -1.04
CA VAL A 61 -0.34 -37.32 -1.93
C VAL A 61 -1.84 -37.62 -1.72
N PHE A 62 -2.31 -37.65 -0.47
CA PHE A 62 -3.63 -38.20 -0.13
C PHE A 62 -4.62 -37.21 0.49
N ALA A 63 -4.22 -35.98 0.81
CA ALA A 63 -5.11 -34.94 1.30
C ALA A 63 -5.86 -34.22 0.15
N ASP A 64 -7.06 -33.72 0.44
CA ASP A 64 -7.81 -32.85 -0.48
C ASP A 64 -7.57 -31.37 -0.16
N SER A 65 -8.00 -30.46 -1.04
CA SER A 65 -7.88 -29.00 -0.86
C SER A 65 -8.52 -28.46 0.44
N ASP A 66 -9.49 -29.19 1.00
CA ASP A 66 -10.20 -28.81 2.23
C ASP A 66 -9.48 -29.28 3.51
N ASP A 67 -8.46 -30.13 3.40
CA ASP A 67 -7.68 -30.62 4.53
C ASP A 67 -6.53 -29.65 4.83
N ARG A 68 -6.26 -29.44 6.13
CA ARG A 68 -5.10 -28.65 6.57
C ARG A 68 -3.96 -29.56 7.00
N ASN A 69 -2.73 -29.27 6.59
CA ASN A 69 -1.55 -30.02 7.01
C ASN A 69 -1.18 -29.68 8.47
N ARG A 70 -1.82 -30.37 9.42
CA ARG A 70 -1.66 -30.17 10.86
C ARG A 70 -1.32 -31.49 11.57
N PRO A 71 -0.08 -32.00 11.48
CA PRO A 71 0.30 -33.31 12.01
C PRO A 71 0.22 -33.44 13.53
N TYR A 72 0.35 -32.35 14.29
CA TYR A 72 0.31 -32.35 15.75
C TYR A 72 -1.05 -32.85 16.31
N ASN A 73 -2.16 -32.45 15.68
CA ASN A 73 -3.50 -32.84 16.10
C ASN A 73 -3.72 -34.37 16.06
N PRO A 74 -3.58 -35.06 14.90
CA PRO A 74 -3.73 -36.51 14.86
C PRO A 74 -2.66 -37.23 15.70
N PHE A 75 -1.44 -36.68 15.82
CA PHE A 75 -0.40 -37.25 16.70
C PHE A 75 -0.87 -37.34 18.16
N PHE A 76 -1.52 -36.27 18.64
CA PHE A 76 -2.10 -36.24 19.99
C PHE A 76 -3.33 -37.14 20.13
N TYR A 77 -4.28 -37.07 19.21
CA TYR A 77 -5.55 -37.80 19.34
C TYR A 77 -5.43 -39.32 19.15
N LEU A 78 -4.32 -39.81 18.56
CA LEU A 78 -4.09 -41.25 18.41
C LEU A 78 -3.82 -41.98 19.74
N ARG A 79 -3.49 -41.24 20.81
CA ARG A 79 -3.32 -41.81 22.16
C ARG A 79 -4.59 -42.50 22.69
N ASN A 80 -5.77 -42.04 22.26
CA ASN A 80 -7.07 -42.59 22.66
C ASN A 80 -7.53 -43.75 21.77
N SER A 81 -6.79 -44.08 20.72
CA SER A 81 -7.12 -45.17 19.78
C SER A 81 -6.32 -46.45 20.02
N GLY A 82 -5.43 -46.46 21.01
CA GLY A 82 -4.63 -47.63 21.38
C GLY A 82 -3.50 -47.97 20.42
N PHE A 83 -3.11 -47.05 19.53
CA PHE A 83 -1.98 -47.24 18.60
C PHE A 83 -0.63 -46.89 19.22
N TRP A 84 -0.60 -45.89 20.09
CA TRP A 84 0.55 -45.54 20.91
C TRP A 84 0.07 -44.82 22.17
N THR A 85 0.93 -44.71 23.18
CA THR A 85 0.69 -43.90 24.36
C THR A 85 1.63 -42.70 24.37
N LEU A 86 1.14 -41.51 24.76
CA LEU A 86 2.02 -40.35 24.91
C LEU A 86 2.70 -40.41 26.26
N VAL A 87 4.02 -40.22 26.27
CA VAL A 87 4.83 -40.13 27.48
C VAL A 87 5.00 -38.66 27.84
N ALA A 88 4.60 -38.28 29.05
CA ALA A 88 4.68 -36.88 29.50
C ALA A 88 6.12 -36.36 29.54
N THR A 89 6.28 -35.04 29.39
CA THR A 89 7.55 -34.35 29.66
C THR A 89 7.56 -33.90 31.13
N ASN A 90 8.53 -34.34 31.94
CA ASN A 90 8.62 -34.01 33.39
C ASN A 90 7.39 -34.47 34.20
N ASP A 91 7.06 -33.77 35.30
CA ASP A 91 5.89 -34.00 36.17
C ASP A 91 4.53 -33.64 35.53
N ASN A 92 4.47 -33.39 34.21
CA ASN A 92 3.24 -32.99 33.51
C ASN A 92 2.25 -34.15 33.25
N LYS A 93 2.40 -35.29 33.92
CA LYS A 93 1.57 -36.48 33.70
C LYS A 93 0.08 -36.19 33.96
N ASP A 94 -0.22 -35.53 35.07
CA ASP A 94 -1.60 -35.14 35.42
C ASP A 94 -2.22 -34.16 34.40
N LEU A 95 -1.41 -33.27 33.83
CA LEU A 95 -1.85 -32.32 32.81
C LEU A 95 -2.11 -33.01 31.47
N LEU A 96 -1.23 -33.94 31.08
CA LEU A 96 -1.39 -34.72 29.85
C LEU A 96 -2.62 -35.62 29.93
N ASP A 97 -2.86 -36.28 31.07
CA ASP A 97 -4.00 -37.18 31.27
C ASP A 97 -5.35 -36.42 31.27
N ARG A 98 -5.37 -35.17 31.74
CA ARG A 98 -6.58 -34.31 31.75
C ARG A 98 -6.82 -33.54 30.45
N ALA A 99 -5.80 -33.33 29.62
CA ALA A 99 -5.92 -32.53 28.40
C ALA A 99 -6.82 -33.23 27.37
N ASN A 100 -7.96 -32.66 26.97
CA ASN A 100 -8.83 -33.25 25.95
C ASN A 100 -8.52 -32.78 24.51
N SER A 101 -7.69 -31.76 24.36
CA SER A 101 -7.25 -31.18 23.08
C SER A 101 -5.90 -30.48 23.26
N ILE A 102 -5.25 -30.11 22.15
CA ILE A 102 -4.05 -29.28 22.13
C ILE A 102 -4.20 -28.12 21.14
N GLY A 103 -3.77 -26.93 21.55
CA GLY A 103 -3.87 -25.68 20.77
C GLY A 103 -2.81 -25.55 19.69
N GLY A 104 -1.66 -26.22 19.82
CA GLY A 104 -0.60 -26.13 18.83
C GLY A 104 0.60 -27.07 19.06
N PRO A 105 1.57 -27.07 18.13
CA PRO A 105 2.78 -27.89 18.22
C PRO A 105 3.60 -27.65 19.49
N GLY A 106 3.74 -26.40 19.91
CA GLY A 106 4.50 -26.04 21.11
C GLY A 106 3.87 -26.56 22.40
N GLU A 107 2.53 -26.62 22.46
CA GLU A 107 1.82 -27.22 23.59
C GLU A 107 1.98 -28.74 23.62
N LEU A 108 1.95 -29.40 22.45
CA LEU A 108 2.20 -30.84 22.33
C LEU A 108 3.59 -31.21 22.85
N THR A 109 4.64 -30.52 22.40
CA THR A 109 6.03 -30.81 22.81
C THR A 109 6.29 -30.46 24.28
N ARG A 110 5.52 -29.50 24.84
CA ARG A 110 5.58 -29.18 26.28
C ARG A 110 4.94 -30.28 27.14
N LEU A 111 3.82 -30.85 26.68
CA LEU A 111 3.06 -31.84 27.45
C LEU A 111 3.60 -33.27 27.28
N ALA A 112 4.04 -33.65 26.08
CA ALA A 112 4.51 -34.99 25.77
C ALA A 112 5.90 -34.97 25.13
N SER A 113 6.79 -35.82 25.64
CA SER A 113 8.17 -35.94 25.17
C SER A 113 8.25 -36.79 23.90
N HIS A 114 7.51 -37.90 23.88
CA HIS A 114 7.42 -38.82 22.76
C HIS A 114 6.13 -39.65 22.83
N ALA A 115 5.75 -40.28 21.72
CA ALA A 115 4.79 -41.37 21.70
C ALA A 115 5.54 -42.72 21.81
N LYS A 116 5.00 -43.64 22.59
CA LYS A 116 5.49 -45.02 22.72
C LYS A 116 4.52 -45.97 22.03
N ILE A 117 4.98 -46.65 20.97
CA ILE A 117 4.21 -47.71 20.32
C ILE A 117 4.27 -48.99 21.16
N ASP A 118 3.23 -49.80 21.07
CA ASP A 118 3.21 -51.14 21.65
C ASP A 118 4.33 -52.00 21.04
N LEU A 119 5.09 -52.72 21.88
CA LEU A 119 6.27 -53.47 21.45
C LEU A 119 5.90 -54.72 20.64
N GLU A 120 4.77 -55.38 20.93
CA GLU A 120 4.28 -56.51 20.13
C GLU A 120 3.84 -56.03 18.74
N LEU A 121 3.17 -54.86 18.68
CA LEU A 121 2.82 -54.23 17.40
C LEU A 121 4.06 -53.78 16.62
N LEU A 122 5.07 -53.24 17.30
CA LEU A 122 6.33 -52.85 16.66
C LEU A 122 7.05 -54.07 16.07
N GLU A 123 7.16 -55.16 16.83
CA GLU A 123 7.76 -56.42 16.38
C GLU A 123 6.99 -57.01 15.18
N GLU A 124 5.66 -56.97 15.20
CA GLU A 124 4.83 -57.39 14.06
C GLU A 124 5.04 -56.48 12.83
N LEU A 125 5.26 -55.17 13.00
CA LEU A 125 5.51 -54.23 11.90
C LEU A 125 6.97 -54.19 11.41
N GLN A 126 7.91 -54.80 12.13
CA GLN A 126 9.25 -55.08 11.61
C GLN A 126 9.21 -56.12 10.49
N ASN A 127 8.23 -57.03 10.52
CA ASN A 127 7.98 -57.96 9.43
C ASN A 127 7.47 -57.22 8.17
N GLU A 128 8.22 -57.34 7.07
CA GLU A 128 7.93 -56.65 5.82
C GLU A 128 6.54 -56.97 5.27
N PHE A 129 6.12 -58.24 5.30
CA PHE A 129 4.82 -58.66 4.80
C PHE A 129 3.65 -58.05 5.62
N ALA A 130 3.81 -58.00 6.94
CA ALA A 130 2.83 -57.38 7.84
C ALA A 130 2.73 -55.86 7.60
N ARG A 131 3.87 -55.19 7.43
CA ARG A 131 3.96 -53.75 7.15
C ARG A 131 3.33 -53.39 5.81
N GLU A 132 3.64 -54.13 4.74
CA GLU A 132 3.01 -53.94 3.43
C GLU A 132 1.50 -54.16 3.48
N ARG A 133 1.04 -55.15 4.24
CA ARG A 133 -0.38 -55.45 4.39
C ARG A 133 -1.12 -54.29 5.08
N LEU A 134 -0.50 -53.66 6.08
CA LEU A 134 -1.03 -52.46 6.73
C LEU A 134 -1.01 -51.24 5.79
N GLU A 135 0.11 -51.01 5.10
CA GLU A 135 0.27 -49.91 4.15
C GLU A 135 -0.78 -49.98 3.04
N ARG A 136 -1.00 -51.16 2.44
CA ARG A 136 -2.03 -51.36 1.42
C ARG A 136 -3.44 -51.11 1.98
N ALA A 137 -3.72 -51.54 3.20
CA ALA A 137 -5.03 -51.33 3.82
C ALA A 137 -5.31 -49.83 4.06
N VAL A 138 -4.34 -49.09 4.59
CA VAL A 138 -4.44 -47.64 4.86
C VAL A 138 -4.53 -46.84 3.56
N THR A 139 -3.67 -47.14 2.59
CA THR A 139 -3.67 -46.46 1.28
C THR A 139 -4.96 -46.70 0.51
N LYS A 140 -5.53 -47.91 0.56
CA LYS A 140 -6.82 -48.21 -0.08
C LYS A 140 -7.96 -47.38 0.52
N ILE A 141 -7.99 -47.19 1.84
CA ILE A 141 -8.98 -46.33 2.52
C ILE A 141 -8.81 -44.87 2.09
N LEU A 142 -7.56 -44.38 2.02
CA LEU A 142 -7.26 -43.02 1.59
C LEU A 142 -7.61 -42.77 0.10
N GLN A 143 -7.41 -43.74 -0.78
CA GLN A 143 -7.71 -43.63 -2.21
C GLN A 143 -9.21 -43.70 -2.52
N GLN A 144 -9.97 -44.52 -1.80
CA GLN A 144 -11.43 -44.62 -1.97
C GLN A 144 -12.14 -43.28 -1.73
N ARG A 145 -11.57 -42.41 -0.90
CA ARG A 145 -12.04 -41.03 -0.74
C ARG A 145 -11.90 -40.19 -2.01
N LYS A 146 -10.75 -40.26 -2.70
CA LYS A 146 -10.46 -39.47 -3.91
C LYS A 146 -11.38 -39.82 -5.08
N HIS A 147 -11.89 -41.05 -5.17
CA HIS A 147 -12.75 -41.52 -6.26
C HIS A 147 -14.25 -41.31 -6.05
N GLN A 148 -14.69 -40.77 -4.91
CA GLN A 148 -16.12 -40.49 -4.63
C GLN A 148 -16.58 -39.08 -5.04
N LYS A 149 -15.73 -38.27 -5.69
CA LYS A 149 -16.11 -37.00 -6.33
C LYS A 149 -15.99 -37.15 -7.87
N PRO A 150 -17.01 -36.79 -8.67
CA PRO A 150 -16.88 -36.79 -10.13
C PRO A 150 -16.13 -35.53 -10.58
N GLY A 151 -15.05 -35.72 -11.35
CA GLY A 151 -14.31 -34.63 -12.00
C GLY A 151 -12.80 -34.75 -11.84
N SER A 152 -12.18 -35.69 -12.56
CA SER A 152 -10.73 -35.79 -12.70
C SER A 152 -10.23 -34.88 -13.83
N TYR A 153 -9.21 -34.07 -13.57
CA TYR A 153 -8.23 -33.68 -14.59
C TYR A 153 -6.83 -34.11 -14.13
N GLY A 154 -6.10 -34.72 -15.06
CA GLY A 154 -4.78 -35.31 -14.86
C GLY A 154 -3.63 -34.29 -14.81
N PRO A 155 -2.38 -34.79 -14.67
CA PRO A 155 -1.23 -34.00 -14.28
C PRO A 155 -0.59 -33.34 -15.50
N ASN A 156 -0.77 -32.02 -15.64
CA ASN A 156 0.17 -31.11 -16.31
C ASN A 156 -0.40 -29.69 -16.23
N SER A 157 -0.11 -28.99 -15.13
CA SER A 157 -0.07 -27.53 -15.12
C SER A 157 0.59 -27.06 -13.83
N ILE A 158 1.75 -26.45 -13.99
CA ILE A 158 2.45 -25.63 -13.00
C ILE A 158 1.47 -24.57 -12.51
N SER A 159 0.99 -24.70 -11.27
CA SER A 159 0.03 -23.76 -10.70
C SER A 159 0.76 -22.57 -10.08
N HIS A 160 0.74 -21.45 -10.80
CA HIS A 160 0.78 -20.12 -10.20
C HIS A 160 -0.29 -20.03 -9.10
N GLU A 161 0.11 -19.65 -7.89
CA GLU A 161 -0.81 -19.30 -6.81
C GLU A 161 -1.60 -18.03 -7.17
N SER A 162 -2.80 -18.26 -7.72
CA SER A 162 -3.80 -17.23 -7.99
C SER A 162 -4.53 -16.85 -6.70
N THR A 163 -4.12 -15.74 -6.08
CA THR A 163 -4.87 -15.07 -5.01
C THR A 163 -5.86 -14.09 -5.63
N SER A 164 -6.98 -14.60 -6.16
CA SER A 164 -8.13 -13.78 -6.56
C SER A 164 -9.12 -13.67 -5.40
N LEU A 165 -9.51 -12.44 -5.04
CA LEU A 165 -10.37 -12.13 -3.90
C LEU A 165 -11.78 -12.74 -3.96
N TYR A 166 -12.29 -13.09 -5.13
CA TYR A 166 -13.67 -13.53 -5.29
C TYR A 166 -13.92 -15.00 -4.90
N GLY A 167 -12.88 -15.83 -4.82
CA GLY A 167 -13.01 -17.25 -4.44
C GLY A 167 -13.38 -17.44 -2.97
N HIS A 168 -12.82 -16.63 -2.08
CA HIS A 168 -12.98 -16.79 -0.62
C HIS A 168 -14.35 -16.32 -0.12
N GLU A 169 -14.90 -15.26 -0.71
CA GLU A 169 -16.24 -14.78 -0.38
C GLU A 169 -17.31 -15.76 -0.88
N ALA A 170 -17.17 -16.27 -2.10
CA ALA A 170 -18.06 -17.31 -2.64
C ALA A 170 -18.04 -18.59 -1.79
N ASP A 171 -16.86 -19.01 -1.30
CA ASP A 171 -16.76 -20.13 -0.35
C ASP A 171 -17.45 -19.83 0.98
N ALA A 172 -17.23 -18.64 1.55
CA ALA A 172 -17.86 -18.23 2.81
C ALA A 172 -19.40 -18.21 2.69
N ILE A 173 -19.93 -17.59 1.64
CA ILE A 173 -21.38 -17.55 1.35
C ILE A 173 -21.93 -18.96 1.19
N ARG A 174 -21.27 -19.82 0.42
CA ARG A 174 -21.68 -21.23 0.24
C ARG A 174 -21.77 -21.96 1.57
N ARG A 175 -20.72 -21.87 2.39
CA ARG A 175 -20.67 -22.52 3.71
C ARG A 175 -21.76 -22.03 4.67
N ILE A 176 -22.02 -20.72 4.68
CA ILE A 176 -23.10 -20.13 5.48
C ILE A 176 -24.46 -20.62 4.97
N ASN A 177 -24.68 -20.63 3.65
CA ASN A 177 -25.92 -21.08 3.03
C ASN A 177 -26.24 -22.53 3.36
N ASP A 178 -25.25 -23.42 3.22
CA ASP A 178 -25.39 -24.84 3.55
C ASP A 178 -25.70 -25.02 5.04
N ALA A 179 -24.99 -24.32 5.92
CA ALA A 179 -25.20 -24.41 7.36
C ALA A 179 -26.60 -23.91 7.78
N VAL A 180 -27.06 -22.78 7.23
CA VAL A 180 -28.37 -22.20 7.53
C VAL A 180 -29.50 -23.08 7.00
N LYS A 181 -29.37 -23.65 5.80
CA LYS A 181 -30.33 -24.61 5.25
C LYS A 181 -30.40 -25.90 6.07
N VAL A 182 -29.26 -26.56 6.28
CA VAL A 182 -29.19 -27.86 7.00
C VAL A 182 -29.73 -27.74 8.42
N LYS A 183 -29.48 -26.59 9.08
CA LYS A 183 -29.91 -26.37 10.46
C LYS A 183 -31.27 -25.68 10.58
N ASN A 184 -31.93 -25.41 9.45
CA ASN A 184 -33.21 -24.69 9.38
C ASN A 184 -33.21 -23.39 10.19
N LEU A 185 -32.23 -22.52 9.92
CA LEU A 185 -32.03 -21.25 10.61
C LEU A 185 -32.67 -20.06 9.89
N GLY A 186 -33.21 -20.25 8.68
CA GLY A 186 -33.88 -19.21 7.91
C GLY A 186 -33.65 -19.36 6.41
N TYR A 187 -34.03 -18.32 5.67
CA TYR A 187 -33.76 -18.14 4.26
C TYR A 187 -32.62 -17.16 4.06
N ILE A 188 -31.81 -17.38 3.02
CA ILE A 188 -30.70 -16.52 2.65
C ILE A 188 -30.97 -15.87 1.31
N CYS A 189 -30.70 -14.57 1.26
CA CYS A 189 -30.37 -13.86 0.04
C CYS A 189 -28.92 -13.38 0.15
N SER A 190 -28.13 -13.49 -0.91
CA SER A 190 -26.72 -13.08 -0.94
C SER A 190 -26.44 -12.24 -2.18
N ASN A 191 -25.42 -11.40 -2.11
CA ASN A 191 -24.97 -10.53 -3.20
C ASN A 191 -26.10 -9.66 -3.78
N LEU A 192 -26.88 -9.05 -2.89
CA LEU A 192 -28.01 -8.20 -3.26
C LEU A 192 -27.57 -6.74 -3.41
N ASP A 193 -27.85 -6.16 -4.58
CA ASP A 193 -27.80 -4.72 -4.78
C ASP A 193 -29.18 -4.12 -4.57
N ILE A 194 -29.30 -3.20 -3.61
CA ILE A 194 -30.57 -2.53 -3.29
C ILE A 194 -30.41 -1.03 -3.47
N HIS A 195 -31.26 -0.45 -4.32
CA HIS A 195 -31.33 1.00 -4.49
C HIS A 195 -32.06 1.66 -3.32
N ASP A 196 -31.46 2.70 -2.77
CA ASP A 196 -32.13 3.64 -1.87
C ASP A 196 -32.57 4.89 -2.64
N PRO A 197 -33.88 5.08 -2.88
CA PRO A 197 -34.39 6.23 -3.60
C PRO A 197 -34.11 7.58 -2.93
N GLN A 198 -33.87 7.61 -1.61
CA GLN A 198 -33.63 8.87 -0.89
C GLN A 198 -32.20 9.39 -1.10
N SER A 199 -31.21 8.50 -1.05
CA SER A 199 -29.80 8.87 -1.27
C SER A 199 -29.34 8.70 -2.72
N ASN A 200 -30.16 8.08 -3.58
CA ASN A 200 -29.83 7.64 -4.93
C ASN A 200 -28.58 6.75 -4.98
N ARG A 201 -28.34 5.95 -3.93
CA ARG A 201 -27.20 5.04 -3.80
C ARG A 201 -27.65 3.61 -3.92
N TYR A 202 -26.75 2.76 -4.41
CA TYR A 202 -26.90 1.31 -4.32
C TYR A 202 -26.13 0.81 -3.10
N PHE A 203 -26.79 -0.03 -2.32
CA PHE A 203 -26.18 -0.70 -1.18
C PHE A 203 -26.04 -2.18 -1.50
N GLU A 204 -24.80 -2.64 -1.53
CA GLU A 204 -24.48 -4.06 -1.59
C GLU A 204 -24.75 -4.70 -0.23
N ILE A 205 -25.44 -5.83 -0.24
CA ILE A 205 -25.67 -6.67 0.93
C ILE A 205 -25.09 -8.06 0.64
N ASP A 206 -23.98 -8.37 1.31
CA ASP A 206 -23.26 -9.64 1.18
C ASP A 206 -24.20 -10.81 1.52
N LEU A 207 -24.88 -10.72 2.67
CA LEU A 207 -25.83 -11.71 3.15
C LEU A 207 -26.99 -11.07 3.92
N LEU A 208 -28.21 -11.44 3.55
CA LEU A 208 -29.43 -11.17 4.30
C LEU A 208 -30.04 -12.50 4.74
N ILE A 209 -30.10 -12.73 6.06
CA ILE A 209 -30.71 -13.92 6.64
C ILE A 209 -32.09 -13.54 7.20
N ILE A 210 -33.14 -14.13 6.63
CA ILE A 210 -34.53 -13.91 7.04
C ILE A 210 -35.01 -15.17 7.75
N SER A 211 -35.26 -15.06 9.05
CA SER A 211 -35.71 -16.16 9.89
C SER A 211 -37.03 -15.85 10.59
N GLN A 212 -37.63 -16.87 11.19
CA GLN A 212 -38.86 -16.73 11.97
C GLN A 212 -38.67 -15.95 13.28
N PHE A 213 -37.42 -15.78 13.72
CA PHE A 213 -37.03 -15.23 15.02
C PHE A 213 -36.15 -13.98 14.89
N GLY A 214 -35.88 -13.50 13.66
CA GLY A 214 -35.02 -12.36 13.40
C GLY A 214 -34.68 -12.15 11.93
N ILE A 215 -34.30 -10.93 11.57
CA ILE A 215 -33.72 -10.60 10.26
C ILE A 215 -32.32 -10.06 10.51
N TYR A 216 -31.33 -10.60 9.81
CA TYR A 216 -29.91 -10.30 10.03
C TYR A 216 -29.27 -9.84 8.73
N VAL A 217 -28.75 -8.61 8.71
CA VAL A 217 -27.88 -8.12 7.65
C VAL A 217 -26.45 -8.45 8.04
N VAL A 218 -25.84 -9.40 7.33
CA VAL A 218 -24.52 -9.93 7.63
C VAL A 218 -23.52 -9.34 6.64
N GLU A 219 -22.57 -8.57 7.17
CA GLU A 219 -21.41 -8.07 6.45
C GLU A 219 -20.24 -9.04 6.63
N LEU A 220 -19.62 -9.49 5.53
CA LEU A 220 -18.46 -10.35 5.54
C LEU A 220 -17.18 -9.52 5.40
N LYS A 221 -16.17 -9.80 6.23
CA LYS A 221 -14.84 -9.18 6.12
C LYS A 221 -13.74 -10.23 6.07
N HIS A 222 -12.96 -10.21 5.00
CA HIS A 222 -11.85 -11.14 4.78
C HIS A 222 -10.49 -10.50 5.10
N TRP A 223 -10.34 -10.00 6.33
CA TRP A 223 -9.12 -9.32 6.78
C TRP A 223 -8.13 -10.29 7.43
N THR A 224 -6.84 -10.10 7.22
CA THR A 224 -5.75 -10.95 7.73
C THR A 224 -4.98 -10.29 8.87
N GLY A 225 -4.31 -11.09 9.70
CA GLY A 225 -3.42 -10.61 10.76
C GLY A 225 -4.15 -10.19 12.03
N ASN A 226 -3.60 -9.23 12.76
CA ASN A 226 -4.08 -8.83 14.09
C ASN A 226 -5.18 -7.77 13.97
N ILE A 227 -6.40 -8.11 14.39
CA ILE A 227 -7.59 -7.25 14.32
C ILE A 227 -8.05 -6.91 15.74
N HIS A 228 -8.03 -5.64 16.10
CA HIS A 228 -8.58 -5.15 17.37
C HIS A 228 -9.88 -4.40 17.10
N VAL A 229 -11.00 -4.96 17.57
CA VAL A 229 -12.33 -4.34 17.49
C VAL A 229 -12.44 -3.30 18.61
N LYS A 230 -12.57 -2.02 18.27
CA LYS A 230 -12.87 -0.94 19.22
C LYS A 230 -14.20 -0.28 18.86
N PRO A 231 -14.88 0.40 19.82
CA PRO A 231 -16.08 1.17 19.52
C PRO A 231 -15.79 2.24 18.46
N ASN A 232 -16.61 2.30 17.41
CA ASN A 232 -16.58 3.30 16.32
C ASN A 232 -15.37 3.26 15.36
N MET A 233 -14.36 2.43 15.62
CA MET A 233 -13.13 2.32 14.83
C MET A 233 -12.43 0.99 15.10
N TRP A 234 -11.91 0.31 14.09
CA TRP A 234 -11.18 -0.95 14.25
C TRP A 234 -9.70 -0.74 13.94
N LEU A 235 -8.81 -1.52 14.54
CA LEU A 235 -7.39 -1.53 14.18
C LEU A 235 -7.05 -2.85 13.50
N VAL A 236 -6.59 -2.81 12.25
CA VAL A 236 -6.17 -3.99 11.48
C VAL A 236 -4.69 -3.85 11.18
N ASN A 237 -3.87 -4.74 11.74
CA ASN A 237 -2.42 -4.72 11.65
C ASN A 237 -1.79 -3.36 12.05
N GLY A 238 -2.37 -2.70 13.06
CA GLY A 238 -1.92 -1.39 13.53
C GLY A 238 -2.56 -0.19 12.82
N PHE A 239 -3.23 -0.39 11.68
CA PHE A 239 -3.89 0.66 10.92
C PHE A 239 -5.35 0.83 11.30
N SER A 240 -5.80 2.09 11.39
CA SER A 240 -7.20 2.42 11.65
C SER A 240 -8.10 2.11 10.45
N ARG A 241 -9.24 1.45 10.70
CA ARG A 241 -10.30 1.18 9.74
C ARG A 241 -11.65 1.66 10.29
N PRO A 242 -12.55 2.20 9.46
CA PRO A 242 -13.89 2.56 9.88
C PRO A 242 -14.65 1.33 10.42
N ASP A 243 -15.45 1.53 11.45
CA ASP A 243 -16.31 0.48 11.99
C ASP A 243 -17.32 -0.02 10.93
N PRO A 244 -17.23 -1.30 10.50
CA PRO A 244 -18.13 -1.85 9.49
C PRO A 244 -19.61 -1.80 9.89
N HIS A 245 -19.92 -1.77 11.19
CA HIS A 245 -21.30 -1.65 11.66
C HIS A 245 -21.95 -0.33 11.27
N LYS A 246 -21.21 0.78 11.07
CA LYS A 246 -21.80 2.07 10.67
C LYS A 246 -22.52 1.98 9.33
N GLY A 247 -21.88 1.35 8.34
CA GLY A 247 -22.46 1.09 7.02
C GLY A 247 -23.57 0.04 7.11
N ASN A 248 -23.29 -1.08 7.77
CA ASN A 248 -24.24 -2.19 7.85
C ASN A 248 -25.54 -1.84 8.63
N ASN A 249 -25.47 -0.95 9.62
CA ASN A 249 -26.64 -0.41 10.31
C ASN A 249 -27.54 0.45 9.40
N HIS A 250 -26.95 1.19 8.44
CA HIS A 250 -27.74 1.90 7.42
C HIS A 250 -28.48 0.90 6.53
N LYS A 251 -27.79 -0.17 6.07
CA LYS A 251 -28.40 -1.26 5.29
C LYS A 251 -29.57 -1.90 6.05
N ALA A 252 -29.39 -2.20 7.34
CA ALA A 252 -30.45 -2.75 8.21
C ALA A 252 -31.68 -1.83 8.33
N LYS A 253 -31.48 -0.52 8.50
CA LYS A 253 -32.56 0.47 8.54
C LYS A 253 -33.28 0.58 7.19
N LEU A 254 -32.54 0.57 6.08
CA LEU A 254 -33.08 0.60 4.72
C LEU A 254 -33.98 -0.62 4.47
N ILE A 255 -33.47 -1.83 4.73
CA ILE A 255 -34.23 -3.08 4.60
C ILE A 255 -35.51 -3.02 5.43
N ARG A 256 -35.41 -2.60 6.70
CA ARG A 256 -36.58 -2.45 7.57
C ARG A 256 -37.60 -1.48 6.96
N GLY A 257 -37.17 -0.31 6.52
CA GLY A 257 -38.04 0.71 5.92
C GLY A 257 -38.75 0.22 4.67
N LEU A 258 -38.04 -0.44 3.75
CA LEU A 258 -38.61 -0.99 2.51
C LEU A 258 -39.63 -2.10 2.82
N CYS A 259 -39.26 -3.02 3.69
CA CYS A 259 -40.08 -4.17 4.06
C CYS A 259 -41.34 -3.78 4.84
N THR A 260 -41.24 -2.89 5.84
CA THR A 260 -42.40 -2.42 6.61
C THR A 260 -43.39 -1.63 5.76
N ARG A 261 -42.91 -0.85 4.77
CA ARG A 261 -43.81 -0.18 3.80
C ARG A 261 -44.58 -1.19 2.94
N LYS A 262 -43.94 -2.28 2.52
CA LYS A 262 -44.57 -3.31 1.67
C LYS A 262 -45.51 -4.23 2.45
N PHE A 263 -45.15 -4.60 3.68
CA PHE A 263 -45.95 -5.49 4.54
C PHE A 263 -46.22 -4.81 5.90
N PRO A 264 -47.16 -3.85 5.97
CA PRO A 264 -47.41 -3.07 7.17
C PRO A 264 -48.05 -3.89 8.31
N TYR A 265 -48.69 -5.02 7.99
CA TYR A 265 -49.41 -5.86 8.95
C TYR A 265 -48.55 -6.94 9.63
N PHE A 266 -47.29 -7.10 9.24
CA PHE A 266 -46.42 -8.13 9.84
C PHE A 266 -45.90 -7.68 11.21
N LYS A 267 -45.74 -8.64 12.13
CA LYS A 267 -45.05 -8.40 13.41
C LYS A 267 -43.53 -8.37 13.15
N TRP A 268 -42.99 -7.17 12.95
CA TRP A 268 -41.60 -7.00 12.53
C TRP A 268 -40.60 -7.28 13.65
N PRO A 269 -39.67 -8.24 13.47
CA PRO A 269 -38.52 -8.38 14.36
C PRO A 269 -37.54 -7.21 14.17
N TYR A 270 -36.63 -7.07 15.13
CA TYR A 270 -35.47 -6.19 14.97
C TYR A 270 -34.62 -6.68 13.79
N VAL A 271 -34.23 -5.76 12.91
CA VAL A 271 -33.29 -6.02 11.80
C VAL A 271 -31.90 -5.72 12.32
N GLU A 272 -31.12 -6.77 12.51
CA GLU A 272 -29.85 -6.75 13.24
C GLU A 272 -28.65 -6.70 12.29
N SER A 273 -27.65 -5.89 12.62
CA SER A 273 -26.41 -5.73 11.87
C SER A 273 -25.34 -6.65 12.43
N ILE A 274 -24.92 -7.66 11.68
CA ILE A 274 -23.85 -8.58 12.11
C ILE A 274 -22.62 -8.37 11.22
N VAL A 275 -21.44 -8.29 11.81
CA VAL A 275 -20.18 -8.31 11.06
C VAL A 275 -19.49 -9.63 11.34
N THR A 276 -19.08 -10.36 10.29
CA THR A 276 -18.43 -11.68 10.40
C THR A 276 -17.09 -11.69 9.69
N LEU A 277 -16.02 -12.01 10.42
CA LEU A 277 -14.69 -12.22 9.87
C LEU A 277 -14.57 -13.63 9.26
N THR A 278 -14.02 -13.71 8.06
CA THR A 278 -13.99 -14.96 7.27
C THR A 278 -12.59 -15.51 7.03
N HIS A 279 -11.52 -14.72 7.24
CA HIS A 279 -10.16 -15.19 7.05
C HIS A 279 -9.70 -16.07 8.22
N PRO A 280 -9.20 -17.29 7.97
CA PRO A 280 -8.87 -18.25 9.03
C PRO A 280 -7.64 -17.87 9.88
N ASP A 281 -6.74 -17.03 9.35
CA ASP A 281 -5.52 -16.57 10.03
C ASP A 281 -5.68 -15.19 10.70
N ALA A 282 -6.91 -14.66 10.77
CA ALA A 282 -7.17 -13.45 11.52
C ALA A 282 -7.11 -13.75 13.03
N VAL A 283 -6.30 -12.98 13.76
CA VAL A 283 -6.25 -13.00 15.22
C VAL A 283 -7.05 -11.80 15.71
N VAL A 284 -8.23 -12.08 16.30
CA VAL A 284 -9.21 -11.04 16.62
C VAL A 284 -9.29 -10.84 18.13
N THR A 285 -9.21 -9.58 18.57
CA THR A 285 -9.42 -9.16 19.95
C THR A 285 -10.59 -8.18 20.02
N GLY A 286 -11.42 -8.28 21.07
CA GLY A 286 -12.60 -7.41 21.24
C GLY A 286 -13.85 -7.84 20.46
N SER A 287 -13.84 -8.99 19.78
CA SER A 287 -15.04 -9.55 19.14
C SER A 287 -16.06 -10.08 20.14
N SER A 288 -17.33 -10.08 19.75
CA SER A 288 -18.41 -10.66 20.53
C SER A 288 -18.31 -12.19 20.55
N LEU A 289 -18.60 -12.77 21.71
CA LEU A 289 -18.80 -14.22 21.80
C LEU A 289 -20.18 -14.60 21.22
N PRO A 290 -20.36 -15.82 20.70
CA PRO A 290 -21.65 -16.29 20.19
C PRO A 290 -22.80 -16.25 21.22
N ASN A 291 -22.44 -16.17 22.50
CA ASN A 291 -23.35 -16.15 23.63
C ASN A 291 -23.71 -14.71 24.10
N THR A 292 -23.34 -13.67 23.35
CA THR A 292 -23.66 -12.28 23.70
C THR A 292 -25.16 -11.97 23.63
N SER A 293 -25.59 -11.00 24.43
CA SER A 293 -26.90 -10.33 24.36
C SER A 293 -26.83 -8.98 23.63
N ASP A 294 -25.65 -8.58 23.14
CA ASP A 294 -25.47 -7.31 22.45
C ASP A 294 -26.26 -7.27 21.15
N ASN A 295 -26.94 -6.15 20.92
CA ASN A 295 -27.54 -5.87 19.63
C ASN A 295 -26.42 -5.45 18.67
N ASN A 296 -26.30 -6.15 17.55
CA ASN A 296 -25.29 -5.96 16.50
C ASN A 296 -23.88 -6.53 16.82
N PRO A 297 -23.72 -7.86 16.91
CA PRO A 297 -22.44 -8.48 17.26
C PRO A 297 -21.40 -8.44 16.13
N THR A 298 -20.14 -8.38 16.53
CA THR A 298 -18.99 -8.70 15.67
C THR A 298 -18.51 -10.12 15.98
N LEU A 299 -18.46 -10.99 14.97
CA LEU A 299 -18.11 -12.40 15.11
C LEU A 299 -16.81 -12.72 14.37
N ASP A 300 -15.88 -13.37 15.05
CA ASP A 300 -14.53 -13.67 14.53
C ASP A 300 -14.49 -14.79 13.47
N SER A 301 -15.61 -15.50 13.25
CA SER A 301 -15.65 -16.67 12.39
C SER A 301 -17.06 -17.04 11.92
N ILE A 302 -17.13 -17.72 10.78
CA ILE A 302 -18.37 -18.30 10.24
C ILE A 302 -19.03 -19.26 11.25
N ASN A 303 -18.25 -20.04 12.00
CA ASN A 303 -18.81 -20.96 12.98
C ASN A 303 -19.52 -20.22 14.11
N HIS A 304 -18.91 -19.12 14.59
CA HIS A 304 -19.52 -18.27 15.60
C HIS A 304 -20.79 -17.56 15.11
N LEU A 305 -20.87 -17.17 13.83
CA LEU A 305 -22.12 -16.73 13.20
C LEU A 305 -23.22 -17.80 13.30
N ILE A 306 -22.91 -19.03 12.92
CA ILE A 306 -23.88 -20.12 12.95
C ILE A 306 -24.31 -20.45 14.39
N ASP A 307 -23.40 -20.42 15.35
CA ASP A 307 -23.71 -20.68 16.76
C ASP A 307 -24.54 -19.56 17.38
N TYR A 308 -24.25 -18.31 17.03
CA TYR A 308 -25.08 -17.16 17.40
C TYR A 308 -26.51 -17.32 16.87
N LEU A 309 -26.70 -17.62 15.58
CA LEU A 309 -28.03 -17.82 14.98
C LEU A 309 -28.81 -18.98 15.62
N LYS A 310 -28.15 -20.09 15.94
CA LYS A 310 -28.80 -21.20 16.69
C LYS A 310 -29.29 -20.73 18.05
N ARG A 311 -28.50 -19.91 18.76
CA ARG A 311 -28.90 -19.38 20.05
C ARG A 311 -30.09 -18.44 19.90
N GLN A 312 -30.06 -17.52 18.94
CA GLN A 312 -31.18 -16.63 18.66
C GLN A 312 -32.48 -17.40 18.40
N ARG A 313 -32.42 -18.53 17.68
CA ARG A 313 -33.57 -19.42 17.48
C ARG A 313 -34.14 -20.00 18.78
N ARG A 314 -33.31 -20.27 19.78
CA ARG A 314 -33.76 -20.80 21.08
C ARG A 314 -34.31 -19.71 21.99
N ASP A 315 -33.66 -18.54 21.97
CA ASP A 315 -33.85 -17.50 22.97
C ASP A 315 -34.93 -16.47 22.56
N LYS A 316 -35.15 -16.26 21.24
CA LYS A 316 -36.15 -15.31 20.72
C LYS A 316 -37.46 -16.00 20.36
N GLU A 317 -38.57 -15.31 20.64
CA GLU A 317 -39.89 -15.75 20.20
C GLU A 317 -40.04 -15.69 18.67
N VAL A 318 -40.87 -16.57 18.13
CA VAL A 318 -41.27 -16.53 16.72
C VAL A 318 -42.11 -15.29 16.46
N THR A 319 -41.63 -14.44 15.56
CA THR A 319 -42.28 -13.18 15.15
C THR A 319 -42.84 -13.25 13.74
N LEU A 320 -42.25 -14.08 12.87
CA LEU A 320 -42.67 -14.27 11.49
C LEU A 320 -42.95 -15.75 11.22
N SER A 321 -44.04 -16.03 10.51
CA SER A 321 -44.33 -17.36 9.96
C SER A 321 -43.41 -17.69 8.78
N SER A 322 -43.29 -18.98 8.44
CA SER A 322 -42.47 -19.41 7.28
C SER A 322 -42.97 -18.80 5.97
N ALA A 323 -44.29 -18.60 5.83
CA ALA A 323 -44.89 -17.96 4.65
C ALA A 323 -44.52 -16.48 4.56
N GLU A 324 -44.57 -15.75 5.68
CA GLU A 324 -44.15 -14.34 5.75
C GLU A 324 -42.65 -14.19 5.42
N CYS A 325 -41.79 -15.07 5.96
CA CYS A 325 -40.37 -15.07 5.61
C CYS A 325 -40.15 -15.27 4.10
N LYS A 326 -40.87 -16.20 3.45
CA LYS A 326 -40.79 -16.40 1.99
C LYS A 326 -41.27 -15.19 1.20
N ASN A 327 -42.35 -14.53 1.64
CA ASN A 327 -42.85 -13.31 1.01
C ASN A 327 -41.83 -12.17 1.08
N ILE A 328 -41.14 -12.01 2.22
CA ILE A 328 -40.06 -11.04 2.37
C ILE A 328 -38.89 -11.39 1.44
N VAL A 329 -38.47 -12.66 1.38
CA VAL A 329 -37.40 -13.11 0.47
C VAL A 329 -37.74 -12.79 -0.98
N ASN A 330 -38.96 -13.09 -1.43
CA ASN A 330 -39.40 -12.82 -2.80
C ASN A 330 -39.44 -11.32 -3.10
N PHE A 331 -39.91 -10.51 -2.16
CA PHE A 331 -39.90 -9.06 -2.29
C PHE A 331 -38.48 -8.49 -2.37
N ILE A 332 -37.59 -8.90 -1.48
CA ILE A 332 -36.18 -8.49 -1.50
C ILE A 332 -35.51 -8.88 -2.83
N LYS A 333 -35.78 -10.09 -3.33
CA LYS A 333 -35.29 -10.51 -4.65
C LYS A 333 -35.87 -9.68 -5.79
N SER A 334 -37.11 -9.20 -5.68
CA SER A 334 -37.70 -8.30 -6.69
C SER A 334 -37.13 -6.89 -6.64
N LEU A 335 -36.57 -6.46 -5.50
CA LEU A 335 -35.86 -5.20 -5.35
C LEU A 335 -34.42 -5.27 -5.87
N HIS A 336 -33.90 -6.49 -6.08
CA HIS A 336 -32.58 -6.67 -6.67
C HIS A 336 -32.63 -6.23 -8.13
N VAL A 337 -32.14 -5.01 -8.37
CA VAL A 337 -31.78 -4.56 -9.69
C VAL A 337 -30.32 -4.97 -9.87
N PRO A 338 -29.99 -5.93 -10.76
CA PRO A 338 -28.59 -6.28 -10.98
C PRO A 338 -27.83 -5.01 -11.33
N GLY A 339 -26.81 -4.69 -10.53
CA GLY A 339 -25.92 -3.58 -10.83
C GLY A 339 -25.28 -3.74 -12.22
N ARG A 340 -24.68 -2.64 -12.72
CA ARG A 340 -23.85 -2.65 -13.93
C ARG A 340 -22.73 -3.72 -13.81
N PRO A 341 -22.16 -4.22 -14.91
CA PRO A 341 -21.39 -5.48 -14.94
C PRO A 341 -20.36 -5.62 -13.81
N ARG A 342 -20.49 -6.69 -13.02
CA ARG A 342 -19.60 -7.00 -11.88
C ARG A 342 -18.19 -7.41 -12.31
N ASP A 343 -18.03 -7.77 -13.58
CA ASP A 343 -16.78 -8.25 -14.19
C ASP A 343 -16.10 -7.17 -15.04
N MET A 344 -16.20 -5.90 -14.64
CA MET A 344 -15.41 -4.84 -15.27
C MET A 344 -13.93 -5.13 -15.09
N GLN A 345 -13.28 -5.54 -16.19
CA GLN A 345 -11.84 -5.70 -16.26
C GLN A 345 -11.23 -4.43 -16.82
N PHE A 346 -10.25 -3.90 -16.08
CA PHE A 346 -9.43 -2.80 -16.53
C PHE A 346 -8.04 -3.38 -16.87
N PRO A 347 -7.53 -3.20 -18.10
CA PRO A 347 -6.22 -3.72 -18.48
C PRO A 347 -5.14 -3.30 -17.47
N GLY A 348 -4.38 -4.28 -16.95
CA GLY A 348 -3.34 -4.02 -15.95
C GLY A 348 -3.84 -3.83 -14.51
N TYR A 349 -5.14 -3.99 -14.23
CA TYR A 349 -5.72 -3.83 -12.89
C TYR A 349 -6.64 -4.98 -12.50
N GLU A 350 -6.49 -5.45 -11.26
CA GLU A 350 -7.38 -6.38 -10.59
C GLU A 350 -8.17 -5.63 -9.51
N ILE A 351 -9.51 -5.61 -9.60
CA ILE A 351 -10.36 -4.99 -8.57
C ILE A 351 -10.27 -5.81 -7.27
N VAL A 352 -9.82 -5.14 -6.21
CA VAL A 352 -9.66 -5.72 -4.86
C VAL A 352 -10.94 -5.56 -4.04
N THR A 353 -11.47 -4.34 -3.96
CA THR A 353 -12.63 -4.00 -3.11
C THR A 353 -13.45 -2.90 -3.76
N ARG A 354 -14.78 -2.92 -3.62
CA ARG A 354 -15.66 -1.81 -4.01
C ARG A 354 -15.96 -0.94 -2.78
N MET A 355 -15.72 0.36 -2.89
CA MET A 355 -15.91 1.30 -1.78
C MET A 355 -17.21 2.10 -1.87
N TYR A 356 -17.62 2.48 -3.09
CA TYR A 356 -18.78 3.33 -3.31
C TYR A 356 -19.43 3.03 -4.65
N GLN A 357 -20.76 3.04 -4.72
CA GLN A 357 -21.52 2.85 -5.95
C GLN A 357 -22.78 3.73 -5.98
N SER A 358 -22.98 4.43 -7.10
CA SER A 358 -24.18 5.17 -7.45
C SER A 358 -24.59 4.85 -8.90
N ALA A 359 -25.72 5.40 -9.36
CA ALA A 359 -26.15 5.25 -10.75
C ALA A 359 -25.15 5.88 -11.76
N GLU A 360 -24.36 6.86 -11.31
CA GLU A 360 -23.52 7.75 -12.11
C GLU A 360 -22.03 7.47 -11.93
N ARG A 361 -21.62 6.92 -10.77
CA ARG A 361 -20.21 6.66 -10.45
C ARG A 361 -20.02 5.40 -9.60
N GLU A 362 -18.95 4.67 -9.84
CA GLU A 362 -18.44 3.62 -8.95
C GLU A 362 -17.01 3.97 -8.51
N GLU A 363 -16.65 3.51 -7.32
CA GLU A 363 -15.34 3.74 -6.72
C GLU A 363 -14.82 2.45 -6.13
N VAL A 364 -13.66 2.03 -6.60
CA VAL A 364 -13.06 0.74 -6.27
C VAL A 364 -11.59 0.89 -5.89
N ILE A 365 -11.10 -0.02 -5.06
CA ILE A 365 -9.69 -0.25 -4.86
C ILE A 365 -9.30 -1.37 -5.81
N ALA A 366 -8.28 -1.14 -6.61
CA ALA A 366 -7.68 -2.10 -7.51
C ALA A 366 -6.19 -2.28 -7.19
N ARG A 367 -5.63 -3.36 -7.69
CA ARG A 367 -4.21 -3.70 -7.61
C ARG A 367 -3.68 -3.78 -9.02
N ARG A 368 -2.52 -3.18 -9.27
CA ARG A 368 -1.84 -3.33 -10.57
C ARG A 368 -1.33 -4.76 -10.77
N THR A 369 -1.59 -5.32 -11.94
CA THR A 369 -1.18 -6.68 -12.33
C THR A 369 0.10 -6.71 -13.15
N ASP A 370 0.51 -5.56 -13.69
CA ASP A 370 1.67 -5.37 -14.55
C ASP A 370 2.96 -5.01 -13.79
N ILE A 371 2.84 -4.54 -12.54
CA ILE A 371 3.99 -4.18 -11.69
C ILE A 371 4.26 -5.31 -10.68
N ARG A 372 5.54 -5.70 -10.51
CA ARG A 372 5.98 -6.73 -9.55
C ARG A 372 5.61 -6.41 -8.08
N TYR A 373 5.43 -5.13 -7.74
CA TYR A 373 4.95 -4.66 -6.45
C TYR A 373 3.48 -4.24 -6.53
N ARG A 374 2.65 -4.92 -5.75
CA ARG A 374 1.18 -4.82 -5.72
C ARG A 374 0.69 -3.55 -4.99
N ARG A 375 1.04 -2.36 -5.48
CA ARG A 375 0.50 -1.09 -4.93
C ARG A 375 -1.01 -1.03 -5.18
N LEU A 376 -1.77 -0.65 -4.15
CA LEU A 376 -3.19 -0.41 -4.27
C LEU A 376 -3.43 0.92 -4.97
N THR A 377 -4.44 0.96 -5.82
CA THR A 377 -4.86 2.12 -6.61
C THR A 377 -6.35 2.32 -6.38
N ARG A 378 -6.80 3.55 -6.23
CA ARG A 378 -8.23 3.86 -6.26
C ARG A 378 -8.64 4.13 -7.70
N LEU A 379 -9.70 3.49 -8.18
CA LEU A 379 -10.32 3.78 -9.47
C LEU A 379 -11.67 4.44 -9.24
N ARG A 380 -11.90 5.61 -9.82
CA ARG A 380 -13.23 6.21 -9.95
C ARG A 380 -13.72 5.97 -11.37
N ILE A 381 -14.84 5.29 -11.48
CA ILE A 381 -15.46 4.90 -12.74
C ILE A 381 -16.70 5.77 -12.90
N PHE A 382 -16.71 6.65 -13.89
CA PHE A 382 -17.86 7.49 -14.22
C PHE A 382 -18.62 6.85 -15.37
N PHE A 383 -19.91 6.61 -15.13
CA PHE A 383 -20.79 5.98 -16.08
C PHE A 383 -21.47 7.04 -16.94
N ALA A 384 -20.95 7.29 -18.15
CA ALA A 384 -21.61 8.19 -19.09
C ALA A 384 -23.07 7.75 -19.35
N ALA A 385 -23.97 8.71 -19.50
CA ALA A 385 -25.33 8.44 -19.91
C ALA A 385 -25.36 7.80 -21.30
N GLN A 386 -26.26 6.83 -21.47
CA GLN A 386 -26.59 5.97 -22.63
C GLN A 386 -25.73 6.05 -23.93
N PRO A 387 -25.42 4.89 -24.56
CA PRO A 387 -24.76 4.88 -25.85
C PRO A 387 -25.54 5.71 -26.88
N GLY A 388 -24.94 6.81 -27.36
CA GLY A 388 -25.51 7.68 -28.40
C GLY A 388 -25.84 9.12 -27.98
N SER A 389 -25.77 9.50 -26.70
CA SER A 389 -25.78 10.93 -26.32
C SER A 389 -24.42 11.60 -26.57
N ASP A 390 -24.42 12.87 -26.95
CA ASP A 390 -23.19 13.68 -27.10
C ASP A 390 -22.41 13.69 -25.77
N ILE A 391 -21.41 12.81 -25.66
CA ILE A 391 -20.53 12.63 -24.48
C ILE A 391 -19.91 13.97 -24.04
N LYS A 392 -19.74 14.92 -24.97
CA LYS A 392 -19.20 16.27 -24.74
C LYS A 392 -20.12 17.22 -23.94
N ARG A 393 -21.37 16.85 -23.64
CA ARG A 393 -22.33 17.69 -22.89
C ARG A 393 -22.84 17.04 -21.61
N ASP A 394 -22.26 15.90 -21.21
CA ASP A 394 -22.60 15.24 -19.96
C ASP A 394 -21.83 15.95 -18.81
N PRO A 395 -22.52 16.59 -17.84
CA PRO A 395 -21.87 17.31 -16.75
C PRO A 395 -20.88 16.45 -15.95
N PHE A 396 -21.08 15.13 -15.91
CA PHE A 396 -20.18 14.20 -15.22
C PHE A 396 -18.88 13.97 -15.98
N VAL A 397 -18.95 13.98 -17.31
CA VAL A 397 -17.77 13.91 -18.18
C VAL A 397 -16.95 15.19 -18.07
N GLU A 398 -17.61 16.35 -18.07
CA GLU A 398 -16.95 17.64 -17.86
C GLU A 398 -16.27 17.71 -16.49
N GLN A 399 -16.94 17.28 -15.41
CA GLN A 399 -16.36 17.26 -14.06
C GLN A 399 -15.16 16.30 -13.95
N ALA A 400 -15.26 15.09 -14.52
CA ALA A 400 -14.16 14.12 -14.49
C ALA A 400 -12.95 14.60 -15.31
N MET A 401 -13.19 15.22 -16.47
CA MET A 401 -12.14 15.80 -17.30
C MET A 401 -11.54 17.05 -16.66
N ALA A 402 -12.32 17.87 -15.94
CA ALA A 402 -11.80 19.05 -15.24
C ALA A 402 -10.75 18.67 -14.20
N THR A 403 -10.99 17.62 -13.41
CA THR A 403 -10.01 17.14 -12.40
C THR A 403 -8.77 16.54 -13.05
N LEU A 404 -8.92 15.77 -14.14
CA LEU A 404 -7.78 15.24 -14.90
C LEU A 404 -6.96 16.38 -15.53
N ASN A 405 -7.61 17.37 -16.13
CA ASN A 405 -6.96 18.51 -16.79
C ASN A 405 -6.28 19.45 -15.78
N ALA A 406 -6.89 19.69 -14.62
CA ALA A 406 -6.32 20.54 -13.57
C ALA A 406 -5.02 19.97 -13.01
N VAL A 407 -4.92 18.64 -12.85
CA VAL A 407 -3.71 17.98 -12.34
C VAL A 407 -2.70 17.69 -13.47
N ALA A 408 -3.15 17.53 -14.71
CA ALA A 408 -2.26 17.28 -15.85
C ALA A 408 -1.23 18.39 -16.05
N GLY A 409 -1.62 19.67 -15.88
CA GLY A 409 -0.71 20.81 -16.04
C GLY A 409 0.31 21.00 -14.92
N VAL A 410 0.12 20.35 -13.76
CA VAL A 410 1.04 20.41 -12.61
C VAL A 410 2.21 19.43 -12.78
N GLY A 411 1.98 18.31 -13.45
CA GLY A 411 2.91 17.19 -13.49
C GLY A 411 2.97 16.39 -12.17
N GLU A 412 4.02 15.59 -11.99
CA GLU A 412 4.23 14.85 -10.73
C GLU A 412 4.70 15.77 -9.62
N HIS A 413 3.92 15.88 -8.54
CA HIS A 413 4.26 16.71 -7.38
C HIS A 413 4.04 15.93 -6.06
N PRO A 414 4.95 16.03 -5.07
CA PRO A 414 4.87 15.25 -3.83
C PRO A 414 3.59 15.51 -3.04
N ASN A 415 3.08 16.74 -3.07
CA ASN A 415 1.89 17.15 -2.33
C ASN A 415 0.61 17.26 -3.16
N ILE A 416 0.59 16.74 -4.39
CA ILE A 416 -0.64 16.69 -5.20
C ILE A 416 -0.91 15.22 -5.53
N LEU A 417 -2.17 14.80 -5.37
CA LEU A 417 -2.55 13.44 -5.68
C LEU A 417 -2.50 13.25 -7.19
N ARG A 418 -1.57 12.40 -7.64
CA ARG A 418 -1.49 11.99 -9.03
C ARG A 418 -2.77 11.26 -9.43
N VAL A 419 -3.38 11.73 -10.52
CA VAL A 419 -4.51 11.09 -11.19
C VAL A 419 -4.13 10.79 -12.63
N TRP A 420 -4.64 9.69 -13.19
CA TRP A 420 -4.41 9.31 -14.59
C TRP A 420 -5.64 8.64 -15.19
N PRO A 421 -5.88 8.79 -16.50
CA PRO A 421 -6.94 8.06 -17.17
C PRO A 421 -6.58 6.57 -17.30
N ILE A 422 -7.55 5.69 -17.11
CA ILE A 422 -7.41 4.25 -17.33
C ILE A 422 -8.21 3.86 -18.58
N PRO A 423 -7.54 3.30 -19.61
CA PRO A 423 -8.23 2.85 -20.81
C PRO A 423 -9.14 1.67 -20.48
N ASN A 424 -10.29 1.61 -21.14
CA ASN A 424 -11.25 0.52 -20.97
C ASN A 424 -12.08 0.31 -22.24
N GLU A 425 -12.55 -0.91 -22.45
CA GLU A 425 -13.35 -1.29 -23.61
C GLU A 425 -14.82 -0.86 -23.50
N TYR A 426 -15.24 -0.41 -22.32
CA TYR A 426 -16.63 -0.07 -22.02
C TYR A 426 -17.01 1.37 -22.38
N GLY A 427 -16.04 2.20 -22.78
CA GLY A 427 -16.26 3.62 -23.06
C GLY A 427 -16.55 4.46 -21.81
N TYR A 428 -16.22 3.96 -20.62
CA TYR A 428 -16.34 4.71 -19.38
C TYR A 428 -15.18 5.69 -19.20
N ILE A 429 -15.38 6.74 -18.40
CA ILE A 429 -14.26 7.55 -17.93
C ILE A 429 -13.79 6.95 -16.62
N VAL A 430 -12.53 6.52 -16.60
CA VAL A 430 -11.94 5.86 -15.43
C VAL A 430 -10.72 6.65 -15.00
N GLU A 431 -10.78 7.20 -13.79
CA GLU A 431 -9.68 7.92 -13.14
C GLU A 431 -8.99 6.95 -12.18
N GLY A 432 -7.70 6.69 -12.38
CA GLY A 432 -6.82 6.02 -11.42
C GLY A 432 -6.10 7.04 -10.53
N SER A 433 -5.98 6.76 -9.24
CA SER A 433 -5.17 7.54 -8.30
C SER A 433 -4.48 6.65 -7.29
N ASP A 434 -3.45 7.17 -6.63
CA ASP A 434 -2.83 6.47 -5.50
C ASP A 434 -3.85 6.20 -4.38
N TRP A 435 -3.69 5.07 -3.67
CA TRP A 435 -4.46 4.70 -2.48
C TRP A 435 -3.59 4.82 -1.22
N SER A 436 -4.17 5.34 -0.14
CA SER A 436 -3.55 5.34 1.19
C SER A 436 -4.35 4.52 2.19
N GLU A 437 -3.66 3.67 2.94
CA GLU A 437 -4.27 2.99 4.09
C GLU A 437 -4.46 3.90 5.31
N GLN A 438 -3.69 5.00 5.41
CA GLN A 438 -3.84 6.01 6.47
C GLN A 438 -5.10 6.85 6.28
N GLY A 439 -5.62 6.91 5.05
CA GLY A 439 -6.79 7.71 4.71
C GLY A 439 -6.47 9.20 4.55
N THR A 440 -7.42 10.04 4.91
CA THR A 440 -7.37 11.50 4.73
C THR A 440 -6.92 12.23 5.99
N LEU A 441 -6.59 13.52 5.87
CA LEU A 441 -6.31 14.37 7.03
C LEU A 441 -7.50 14.42 8.00
N ARG A 442 -8.74 14.31 7.51
CA ARG A 442 -9.92 14.11 8.37
C ARG A 442 -9.74 12.91 9.30
N ASN A 443 -9.30 11.77 8.76
CA ASN A 443 -9.08 10.56 9.57
C ASN A 443 -8.00 10.77 10.62
N ALA A 444 -6.92 11.48 10.30
CA ALA A 444 -5.88 11.80 11.26
C ALA A 444 -6.38 12.77 12.36
N ILE A 445 -7.09 13.84 12.00
CA ILE A 445 -7.64 14.79 12.97
C ILE A 445 -8.58 14.08 13.95
N ASP A 446 -9.51 13.27 13.43
CA ASP A 446 -10.51 12.58 14.26
C ASP A 446 -9.88 11.55 15.22
N THR A 447 -8.65 11.11 14.97
CA THR A 447 -7.99 10.04 15.75
C THR A 447 -6.79 10.50 16.59
N GLN A 448 -6.10 11.55 16.16
CA GLN A 448 -4.82 11.98 16.73
C GLN A 448 -4.84 13.44 17.21
N ALA A 449 -5.85 14.25 16.88
CA ALA A 449 -5.85 15.65 17.29
C ALA A 449 -6.12 15.81 18.80
N PRO A 450 -5.59 16.87 19.44
CA PRO A 450 -4.70 17.89 18.89
C PRO A 450 -3.30 17.34 18.53
N PHE A 451 -2.75 17.76 17.39
CA PHE A 451 -1.41 17.37 16.96
C PHE A 451 -0.35 18.20 17.70
N ASP A 452 0.86 17.66 17.81
CA ASP A 452 2.03 18.47 18.13
C ASP A 452 2.27 19.54 17.04
N ILE A 453 2.89 20.65 17.44
CA ILE A 453 3.11 21.79 16.56
C ILE A 453 3.99 21.42 15.36
N GLU A 454 5.02 20.58 15.54
CA GLU A 454 5.95 20.21 14.47
C GLU A 454 5.24 19.42 13.36
N LYS A 455 4.41 18.45 13.74
CA LYS A 455 3.57 17.66 12.85
C LYS A 455 2.55 18.55 12.13
N ALA A 456 1.83 19.40 12.86
CA ALA A 456 0.85 20.30 12.27
C ALA A 456 1.50 21.26 11.26
N LEU A 457 2.68 21.82 11.57
CA LEU A 457 3.43 22.68 10.67
C LEU A 457 4.00 21.92 9.46
N THR A 458 4.46 20.68 9.65
CA THR A 458 4.94 19.82 8.55
C THR A 458 3.84 19.53 7.54
N ILE A 459 2.66 19.14 8.03
CA ILE A 459 1.47 18.93 7.18
C ILE A 459 1.07 20.25 6.50
N THR A 460 1.07 21.36 7.25
CA THR A 460 0.73 22.68 6.70
C THR A 460 1.69 23.10 5.59
N ARG A 461 3.00 22.86 5.76
CA ARG A 461 4.02 23.14 4.74
C ARG A 461 3.77 22.33 3.47
N GLY A 462 3.52 21.03 3.60
CA GLY A 462 3.19 20.19 2.44
C GLY A 462 1.92 20.65 1.71
N ILE A 463 0.87 21.05 2.45
CA ILE A 463 -0.35 21.65 1.86
C ILE A 463 -0.01 22.92 1.08
N LEU A 464 0.81 23.81 1.65
CA LEU A 464 1.22 25.05 1.00
C LEU A 464 2.06 24.80 -0.25
N HIS A 465 3.00 23.85 -0.26
CA HIS A 465 3.73 23.48 -1.48
C HIS A 465 2.80 22.96 -2.58
N GLY A 466 1.81 22.14 -2.21
CA GLY A 466 0.77 21.71 -3.16
C GLY A 466 -0.05 22.88 -3.71
N LEU A 467 -0.40 23.86 -2.87
CA LEU A 467 -1.12 25.06 -3.32
C LEU A 467 -0.25 25.94 -4.22
N GLN A 468 1.03 26.11 -3.90
CA GLN A 468 1.97 26.87 -4.71
C GLN A 468 2.05 26.30 -6.13
N ALA A 469 2.22 24.98 -6.26
CA ALA A 469 2.33 24.32 -7.56
C ALA A 469 1.08 24.49 -8.44
N ILE A 470 -0.12 24.47 -7.86
CA ILE A 470 -1.35 24.73 -8.63
C ILE A 470 -1.55 26.23 -8.93
N HIS A 471 -1.16 27.12 -8.02
CA HIS A 471 -1.28 28.57 -8.22
C HIS A 471 -0.34 29.07 -9.33
N GLU A 472 0.86 28.50 -9.46
CA GLU A 472 1.84 28.82 -10.52
C GLU A 472 1.31 28.55 -11.93
N ILE A 473 0.45 27.54 -12.10
CA ILE A 473 -0.24 27.26 -13.37
C ILE A 473 -1.62 27.93 -13.47
N GLY A 474 -1.93 28.85 -12.55
CA GLY A 474 -3.16 29.64 -12.53
C GLY A 474 -4.41 28.88 -12.09
N VAL A 475 -4.26 27.81 -11.29
CA VAL A 475 -5.36 26.98 -10.76
C VAL A 475 -5.57 27.23 -9.27
N ILE A 476 -6.77 27.68 -8.86
CA ILE A 476 -7.14 27.88 -7.44
C ILE A 476 -7.99 26.69 -6.96
N HIS A 477 -7.73 26.10 -5.78
CA HIS A 477 -8.38 24.87 -5.31
C HIS A 477 -9.84 25.06 -4.85
N ARG A 478 -10.13 26.09 -4.05
CA ARG A 478 -11.46 26.58 -3.58
C ARG A 478 -12.27 25.64 -2.68
N SER A 479 -11.86 24.40 -2.53
CA SER A 479 -12.58 23.37 -1.78
C SER A 479 -11.68 22.66 -0.77
N LEU A 480 -10.56 23.29 -0.40
CA LEU A 480 -9.58 22.69 0.50
C LEU A 480 -10.21 22.37 1.86
N SER A 481 -10.17 21.10 2.25
CA SER A 481 -10.74 20.60 3.50
C SER A 481 -10.00 19.33 3.93
N PRO A 482 -10.14 18.87 5.19
CA PRO A 482 -9.46 17.67 5.66
C PRO A 482 -9.81 16.39 4.86
N ASP A 483 -10.99 16.34 4.26
CA ASP A 483 -11.45 15.22 3.43
C ASP A 483 -10.80 15.22 2.03
N ASN A 484 -10.28 16.37 1.60
CA ASN A 484 -9.63 16.59 0.30
C ASN A 484 -8.10 16.56 0.38
N ILE A 485 -7.55 16.06 1.49
CA ILE A 485 -6.11 15.89 1.70
C ILE A 485 -5.86 14.43 2.05
N LEU A 486 -5.28 13.66 1.13
CA LEU A 486 -4.87 12.29 1.38
C LEU A 486 -3.54 12.30 2.12
N LEU A 487 -3.41 11.55 3.22
CA LEU A 487 -2.14 11.39 3.92
C LEU A 487 -1.48 10.10 3.43
N VAL A 488 -0.29 10.21 2.86
CA VAL A 488 0.56 9.07 2.47
C VAL A 488 1.86 9.20 3.26
N GLU A 489 2.05 8.37 4.29
CA GLU A 489 3.24 8.43 5.15
C GLU A 489 3.43 9.80 5.82
N ASP A 490 2.33 10.40 6.29
CA ASP A 490 2.23 11.77 6.81
C ASP A 490 2.51 12.88 5.77
N ILE A 491 2.71 12.54 4.49
CA ILE A 491 2.81 13.51 3.40
C ILE A 491 1.39 13.87 2.93
N PRO A 492 0.97 15.15 3.03
CA PRO A 492 -0.33 15.58 2.54
C PRO A 492 -0.32 15.68 1.03
N LYS A 493 -1.28 15.03 0.38
CA LYS A 493 -1.54 15.10 -1.06
C LYS A 493 -2.92 15.71 -1.31
N LEU A 494 -2.94 16.89 -1.95
CA LEU A 494 -4.16 17.59 -2.33
C LEU A 494 -4.93 16.79 -3.39
N MET A 495 -6.25 16.69 -3.23
CA MET A 495 -7.13 15.97 -4.16
C MET A 495 -8.50 16.64 -4.29
N ASN A 496 -9.30 16.19 -5.28
CA ASN A 496 -10.65 16.70 -5.58
C ASN A 496 -10.66 18.18 -6.03
N PHE A 497 -10.04 18.43 -7.19
CA PHE A 497 -10.01 19.72 -7.89
C PHE A 497 -11.31 20.06 -8.63
N ASP A 498 -12.41 19.37 -8.33
CA ASP A 498 -13.71 19.48 -9.01
C ASP A 498 -14.32 20.91 -9.00
N LEU A 499 -13.85 21.78 -8.11
CA LEU A 499 -14.29 23.19 -7.98
C LEU A 499 -13.20 24.20 -8.39
N SER A 500 -12.12 23.72 -9.01
CA SER A 500 -10.99 24.56 -9.38
C SER A 500 -11.29 25.47 -10.58
N TYR A 501 -10.57 26.58 -10.69
CA TYR A 501 -10.73 27.58 -11.75
C TYR A 501 -9.40 27.88 -12.39
N GLN A 502 -9.37 27.87 -13.72
CA GLN A 502 -8.20 28.13 -14.55
C GLN A 502 -8.22 29.56 -15.06
N LEU A 503 -7.15 30.31 -14.80
CA LEU A 503 -7.02 31.71 -15.22
C LEU A 503 -6.71 31.90 -16.71
N ALA A 504 -6.14 30.88 -17.37
CA ALA A 504 -5.52 31.02 -18.70
C ALA A 504 -6.48 30.92 -19.90
N ASP A 505 -7.65 30.29 -19.75
CA ASP A 505 -8.59 30.09 -20.86
C ASP A 505 -10.00 30.52 -20.46
N SER A 506 -10.52 31.57 -21.09
CA SER A 506 -11.87 32.11 -20.86
C SER A 506 -12.96 31.20 -21.48
N ARG A 507 -12.88 29.89 -21.24
CA ARG A 507 -13.91 28.89 -21.59
C ARG A 507 -13.82 27.69 -20.65
N THR A 508 -14.79 27.65 -19.73
CA THR A 508 -15.31 26.45 -19.04
C THR A 508 -14.61 26.06 -17.73
N THR A 509 -14.99 26.71 -16.63
CA THR A 509 -15.08 26.04 -15.32
C THR A 509 -16.42 26.38 -14.69
N VAL A 510 -17.24 25.35 -14.46
CA VAL A 510 -18.57 25.45 -13.87
C VAL A 510 -18.43 25.98 -12.46
N ILE A 511 -18.67 27.27 -12.25
CA ILE A 511 -19.02 27.75 -10.91
C ILE A 511 -20.32 27.02 -10.57
N PRO A 512 -20.36 26.12 -9.58
CA PRO A 512 -21.65 25.70 -9.05
C PRO A 512 -22.28 26.99 -8.57
N ASP A 513 -23.46 27.32 -9.11
CA ASP A 513 -24.33 28.38 -8.62
C ASP A 513 -24.08 28.60 -7.11
N PRO A 514 -23.54 29.75 -6.68
CA PRO A 514 -23.12 29.98 -5.30
C PRO A 514 -24.22 29.68 -4.27
N SER A 515 -25.49 29.73 -4.70
CA SER A 515 -26.65 29.35 -3.90
C SER A 515 -26.74 27.84 -3.57
N LYS A 516 -26.03 26.98 -4.31
CA LYS A 516 -25.95 25.52 -4.12
C LYS A 516 -24.75 25.07 -3.28
N LEU A 517 -23.78 25.94 -3.01
CA LEU A 517 -22.64 25.62 -2.15
C LEU A 517 -23.12 25.41 -0.71
N LYS A 518 -22.79 24.25 -0.13
CA LYS A 518 -23.09 23.99 1.28
C LYS A 518 -22.21 24.90 2.14
N ARG A 519 -22.84 25.65 3.04
CA ARG A 519 -22.14 26.44 4.06
C ARG A 519 -21.25 25.55 4.93
N GLN A 520 -19.95 25.82 4.88
CA GLN A 520 -18.91 25.02 5.54
C GLN A 520 -17.86 25.93 6.19
N PRO A 521 -17.09 25.42 7.15
CA PRO A 521 -16.08 26.21 7.87
C PRO A 521 -14.81 26.47 7.03
N TYR A 522 -14.44 25.59 6.10
CA TYR A 522 -13.19 25.73 5.35
C TYR A 522 -13.31 26.64 4.11
N ILE A 523 -14.52 26.83 3.60
CA ILE A 523 -14.77 27.65 2.41
C ILE A 523 -14.70 29.12 2.80
N ALA A 524 -13.84 29.89 2.12
CA ALA A 524 -13.67 31.30 2.40
C ALA A 524 -14.98 32.10 2.19
N PRO A 525 -15.29 33.09 3.05
CA PRO A 525 -16.56 33.82 3.01
C PRO A 525 -16.90 34.48 1.67
N GLU A 526 -15.88 35.00 0.97
CA GLU A 526 -16.01 35.71 -0.31
C GLU A 526 -16.51 34.80 -1.44
N ILE A 527 -16.23 33.48 -1.39
CA ILE A 527 -16.72 32.50 -2.37
C ILE A 527 -18.25 32.48 -2.42
N TYR A 528 -18.93 32.79 -1.31
CA TYR A 528 -20.41 32.85 -1.28
C TYR A 528 -20.98 34.18 -1.77
N GLN A 529 -20.15 35.23 -1.84
CA GLN A 529 -20.59 36.62 -2.06
C GLN A 529 -20.30 37.12 -3.47
N ASN A 530 -19.14 36.76 -4.02
CA ASN A 530 -18.72 37.24 -5.34
C ASN A 530 -17.90 36.17 -6.08
N ALA A 531 -18.50 35.54 -7.09
CA ALA A 531 -17.85 34.45 -7.83
C ALA A 531 -16.83 34.93 -8.88
N ASP A 532 -16.79 36.24 -9.16
CA ASP A 532 -15.98 36.81 -10.26
C ASP A 532 -14.65 37.44 -9.80
N SER A 533 -14.43 37.63 -8.49
CA SER A 533 -13.20 38.21 -7.92
C SER A 533 -12.50 37.22 -6.99
N LEU A 534 -11.96 36.15 -7.54
CA LEU A 534 -11.43 35.02 -6.76
C LEU A 534 -9.90 34.96 -6.85
N SER A 535 -9.25 35.03 -5.70
CA SER A 535 -7.79 35.08 -5.51
C SER A 535 -7.26 33.90 -4.69
N GLU A 536 -5.94 33.67 -4.73
CA GLU A 536 -5.22 32.64 -3.97
C GLU A 536 -5.51 32.69 -2.45
N SER A 537 -5.89 33.87 -1.93
CA SER A 537 -6.18 34.08 -0.51
C SER A 537 -7.38 33.27 0.00
N ALA A 538 -8.23 32.76 -0.89
CA ALA A 538 -9.32 31.85 -0.51
C ALA A 538 -8.79 30.49 -0.03
N ASP A 539 -7.76 29.94 -0.70
CA ASP A 539 -7.13 28.69 -0.28
C ASP A 539 -6.33 28.89 1.01
N LEU A 540 -5.68 30.04 1.15
CA LEU A 540 -4.94 30.41 2.36
C LEU A 540 -5.84 30.54 3.59
N PHE A 541 -7.08 31.02 3.42
CA PHE A 541 -8.08 30.98 4.49
C PHE A 541 -8.36 29.56 4.95
N SER A 542 -8.58 28.64 4.01
CA SER A 542 -8.80 27.23 4.30
C SER A 542 -7.61 26.63 5.07
N VAL A 543 -6.37 26.96 4.68
CA VAL A 543 -5.15 26.56 5.41
C VAL A 543 -5.15 27.05 6.86
N GLY A 544 -5.55 28.29 7.11
CA GLY A 544 -5.65 28.83 8.48
C GLY A 544 -6.65 28.05 9.35
N VAL A 545 -7.81 27.71 8.79
CA VAL A 545 -8.83 26.89 9.47
C VAL A 545 -8.33 25.47 9.72
N LEU A 546 -7.62 24.86 8.77
CA LEU A 546 -7.00 23.54 8.91
C LEU A 546 -5.95 23.53 10.01
N LEU A 547 -5.04 24.50 10.03
CA LEU A 547 -3.99 24.61 11.05
C LEU A 547 -4.59 24.79 12.45
N TYR A 548 -5.62 25.62 12.59
CA TYR A 548 -6.36 25.75 13.85
C TYR A 548 -6.96 24.41 14.31
N GLU A 549 -7.64 23.68 13.41
CA GLU A 549 -8.30 22.42 13.76
C GLU A 549 -7.29 21.33 14.10
N MET A 550 -6.15 21.26 13.39
CA MET A 550 -5.08 20.31 13.72
C MET A 550 -4.50 20.56 15.12
N LEU A 551 -4.32 21.83 15.52
CA LEU A 551 -3.72 22.20 16.80
C LEU A 551 -4.67 22.15 17.99
N THR A 552 -5.99 22.20 17.75
CA THR A 552 -6.99 22.25 18.83
C THR A 552 -7.92 21.06 18.86
N GLY A 553 -8.01 20.28 17.77
CA GLY A 553 -9.01 19.23 17.57
C GLY A 553 -10.43 19.76 17.31
N GLU A 554 -10.63 21.08 17.36
CA GLU A 554 -11.94 21.72 17.20
C GLU A 554 -11.91 22.73 16.04
N ARG A 555 -13.07 22.99 15.44
CA ARG A 555 -13.20 24.01 14.39
C ARG A 555 -13.40 25.38 15.03
N PRO A 556 -12.84 26.46 14.44
CA PRO A 556 -12.97 27.80 15.03
C PRO A 556 -14.41 28.33 14.99
N PHE A 557 -15.21 27.85 14.03
CA PHE A 557 -16.62 28.20 13.83
C PHE A 557 -17.34 27.11 13.02
N LYS A 558 -18.68 27.18 12.95
CA LYS A 558 -19.48 26.25 12.13
C LYS A 558 -19.49 26.68 10.66
N CYS A 559 -19.55 27.97 10.40
CA CYS A 559 -19.50 28.55 9.06
C CYS A 559 -18.58 29.77 9.03
N SER A 560 -17.83 29.93 7.94
CA SER A 560 -16.90 31.06 7.78
C SER A 560 -17.59 32.43 7.80
N THR A 561 -18.88 32.52 7.44
CA THR A 561 -19.67 33.76 7.57
C THR A 561 -19.89 34.19 9.03
N ASP A 562 -19.70 33.29 10.00
CA ASP A 562 -19.84 33.61 11.42
C ASP A 562 -18.75 34.58 11.90
N LEU A 563 -17.65 34.73 11.14
CA LEU A 563 -16.60 35.73 11.41
C LEU A 563 -17.14 37.18 11.43
N ALA A 564 -18.26 37.46 10.75
CA ALA A 564 -18.91 38.77 10.83
C ALA A 564 -19.36 39.14 12.25
N GLN A 565 -19.59 38.15 13.13
CA GLN A 565 -19.97 38.36 14.53
C GLN A 565 -18.77 38.69 15.42
N THR A 566 -17.55 38.46 14.92
CA THR A 566 -16.28 38.61 15.66
C THR A 566 -15.38 39.63 14.95
N ASN A 567 -15.97 40.71 14.43
CA ASN A 567 -15.28 41.79 13.70
C ASN A 567 -14.38 41.29 12.55
N GLY A 568 -14.76 40.18 11.93
CA GLY A 568 -14.06 39.59 10.80
C GLY A 568 -12.82 38.76 11.18
N ARG A 569 -12.63 38.40 12.45
CA ARG A 569 -11.45 37.70 12.97
C ARG A 569 -11.82 36.52 13.87
N LEU A 570 -10.85 35.71 14.26
CA LEU A 570 -11.07 34.69 15.28
C LEU A 570 -11.52 35.33 16.62
N SER A 571 -12.44 34.66 17.31
CA SER A 571 -12.90 35.10 18.64
C SER A 571 -11.81 34.96 19.70
N GLU A 572 -11.90 35.74 20.78
CA GLU A 572 -10.99 35.60 21.94
C GLU A 572 -10.94 34.15 22.45
N ARG A 573 -12.09 33.48 22.54
CA ARG A 573 -12.18 32.07 22.92
C ARG A 573 -11.35 31.14 22.03
N CYS A 574 -11.26 31.42 20.72
CA CYS A 574 -10.44 30.63 19.81
C CYS A 574 -8.95 30.87 20.06
N LEU A 575 -8.55 32.11 20.32
CA LEU A 575 -7.17 32.47 20.66
C LEU A 575 -6.75 31.83 21.99
N ASP A 576 -7.62 31.90 23.01
CA ASP A 576 -7.39 31.25 24.30
C ASP A 576 -7.17 29.74 24.14
N LYS A 577 -7.93 29.09 23.25
CA LYS A 577 -7.79 27.66 22.96
C LYS A 577 -6.43 27.31 22.36
N LEU A 578 -5.89 28.16 21.50
CA LEU A 578 -4.55 27.96 20.95
C LEU A 578 -3.48 28.12 22.05
N CYS A 579 -3.63 29.12 22.91
CA CYS A 579 -2.76 29.31 24.08
C CYS A 579 -2.81 28.10 25.04
N GLU A 580 -4.00 27.56 25.32
CA GLU A 580 -4.20 26.35 26.14
C GLU A 580 -3.46 25.12 25.56
N ASN A 581 -3.31 25.04 24.24
CA ASN A 581 -2.59 23.96 23.55
C ASN A 581 -1.09 24.26 23.36
N ASN A 582 -0.53 25.25 24.07
CA ASN A 582 0.87 25.66 23.99
C ASN A 582 1.31 26.04 22.55
N VAL A 583 0.41 26.59 21.75
CA VAL A 583 0.74 27.09 20.42
C VAL A 583 1.54 28.39 20.56
N PRO A 584 2.71 28.53 19.89
CA PRO A 584 3.52 29.76 19.98
C PRO A 584 2.77 30.99 19.46
N ASP A 585 2.99 32.16 20.07
CA ASP A 585 2.34 33.44 19.70
C ASP A 585 2.46 33.78 18.22
N SER A 586 3.61 33.49 17.61
CA SER A 586 3.81 33.69 16.20
C SER A 586 2.83 32.84 15.38
N ALA A 587 2.59 31.58 15.77
CA ALA A 587 1.71 30.66 15.03
C ALA A 587 0.25 31.05 15.23
N ILE A 588 -0.11 31.51 16.43
CA ILE A 588 -1.40 32.14 16.71
C ILE A 588 -1.60 33.36 15.81
N SER A 589 -0.60 34.23 15.68
CA SER A 589 -0.64 35.38 14.78
C SER A 589 -0.81 34.97 13.32
N LEU A 590 -0.09 33.93 12.86
CA LEU A 590 -0.24 33.44 11.50
C LEU A 590 -1.66 32.91 11.23
N ILE A 591 -2.19 32.08 12.13
CA ILE A 591 -3.56 31.55 12.02
C ILE A 591 -4.57 32.71 11.99
N ASN A 592 -4.41 33.70 12.85
CA ASN A 592 -5.29 34.87 12.89
C ASN A 592 -5.21 35.69 11.59
N ASP A 593 -4.03 35.85 10.98
CA ASP A 593 -3.86 36.58 9.72
C ASP A 593 -4.45 35.82 8.52
N LEU A 594 -4.42 34.48 8.54
CA LEU A 594 -5.03 33.65 7.50
C LEU A 594 -6.57 33.62 7.63
N VAL A 595 -7.10 33.57 8.84
CA VAL A 595 -8.55 33.45 9.11
C VAL A 595 -9.19 34.83 9.30
N GLN A 596 -9.21 35.61 8.21
CA GLN A 596 -9.87 36.93 8.13
C GLN A 596 -11.11 36.88 7.23
N LEU A 597 -12.13 37.67 7.55
CA LEU A 597 -13.35 37.80 6.73
C LEU A 597 -13.06 38.46 5.37
N THR A 598 -12.20 39.48 5.35
CA THR A 598 -11.79 40.21 4.14
C THR A 598 -10.58 39.52 3.50
N ASP A 599 -10.63 39.26 2.20
CA ASP A 599 -9.58 38.61 1.42
C ASP A 599 -8.27 39.44 1.38
N THR A 600 -8.36 40.75 1.15
CA THR A 600 -7.21 41.67 1.11
C THR A 600 -6.48 41.84 2.45
N ALA A 601 -7.09 41.39 3.55
CA ALA A 601 -6.47 41.41 4.87
C ALA A 601 -5.60 40.17 5.14
N ARG A 602 -5.69 39.14 4.27
CA ARG A 602 -4.89 37.92 4.36
C ARG A 602 -3.56 38.08 3.61
N PRO A 603 -2.55 37.25 3.89
CA PRO A 603 -1.37 37.15 3.04
C PRO A 603 -1.76 36.94 1.58
N ALA A 604 -1.11 37.68 0.67
CA ALA A 604 -1.48 37.70 -0.75
C ALA A 604 -1.03 36.44 -1.52
N THR A 605 0.04 35.78 -1.06
CA THR A 605 0.67 34.66 -1.78
C THR A 605 1.08 33.54 -0.82
N VAL A 606 1.12 32.32 -1.36
CA VAL A 606 1.61 31.13 -0.64
C VAL A 606 3.06 31.31 -0.18
N SER A 607 3.93 31.88 -1.01
CA SER A 607 5.34 32.11 -0.68
C SER A 607 5.52 33.00 0.56
N GLY A 608 4.65 34.00 0.74
CA GLY A 608 4.69 34.86 1.94
C GLY A 608 4.32 34.10 3.22
N VAL A 609 3.45 33.09 3.13
CA VAL A 609 3.08 32.21 4.24
C VAL A 609 4.19 31.21 4.55
N LEU A 610 4.77 30.58 3.52
CA LEU A 610 5.92 29.67 3.65
C LEU A 610 7.11 30.37 4.33
N GLN A 611 7.45 31.60 3.91
CA GLN A 611 8.53 32.37 4.53
C GLN A 611 8.28 32.66 6.02
N ARG A 612 7.02 32.85 6.43
CA ARG A 612 6.66 33.00 7.85
C ARG A 612 6.80 31.67 8.59
N LEU A 613 6.45 30.56 7.97
CA LEU A 613 6.65 29.21 8.52
C LEU A 613 8.11 28.81 8.63
N ASP A 614 8.99 29.28 7.74
CA ASP A 614 10.42 28.99 7.79
C ASP A 614 11.11 29.63 9.00
N LYS A 615 10.55 30.72 9.54
CA LYS A 615 11.03 31.33 10.79
C LYS A 615 10.85 30.42 12.01
N TYR A 616 10.03 29.38 11.92
CA TYR A 616 9.89 28.34 12.94
C TYR A 616 10.91 27.21 12.77
N VAL A 617 11.57 27.14 11.60
CA VAL A 617 12.54 26.09 11.27
C VAL A 617 13.96 26.46 11.72
N ALA A 618 14.21 27.68 12.22
CA ALA A 618 15.55 28.12 12.53
C ALA A 618 15.82 28.37 14.03
N GLN A 619 16.23 27.32 14.73
CA GLN A 619 17.64 27.34 15.13
C GLN A 619 18.37 26.36 14.22
N PRO A 620 19.49 26.76 13.56
CA PRO A 620 20.37 25.78 12.96
C PRO A 620 20.90 24.92 14.10
N VAL A 621 20.34 23.72 14.26
CA VAL A 621 21.01 22.68 15.00
C VAL A 621 22.34 22.49 14.25
N PRO A 622 23.50 22.70 14.89
CA PRO A 622 24.78 22.56 14.21
C PRO A 622 24.78 21.19 13.54
N ALA A 623 25.02 21.17 12.21
CA ALA A 623 24.93 20.00 11.33
C ALA A 623 25.23 18.72 12.11
N ALA A 624 24.18 18.13 12.68
CA ALA A 624 24.30 16.90 13.43
C ALA A 624 24.42 15.87 12.32
N THR A 625 25.65 15.62 11.88
CA THR A 625 25.94 14.57 10.92
C THR A 625 25.23 13.33 11.42
N ASN A 626 24.24 12.87 10.65
CA ASN A 626 23.39 11.77 11.03
C ASN A 626 24.22 10.63 11.62
N PRO A 627 23.76 9.98 12.71
CA PRO A 627 24.45 8.81 13.22
C PRO A 627 24.60 7.80 12.08
N GLN A 628 25.83 7.33 11.87
CA GLN A 628 26.11 6.35 10.84
C GLN A 628 25.45 5.02 11.22
N LEU A 629 24.71 4.43 10.29
CA LEU A 629 24.10 3.12 10.46
C LEU A 629 25.18 2.03 10.47
N LYS A 630 24.93 0.97 11.21
CA LYS A 630 25.81 -0.19 11.33
C LYS A 630 25.33 -1.32 10.42
N PRO A 631 26.24 -2.19 9.94
CA PRO A 631 25.84 -3.45 9.31
C PRO A 631 24.86 -4.24 10.18
N GLY A 632 23.76 -4.70 9.60
CA GLY A 632 22.66 -5.38 10.27
C GLY A 632 21.52 -4.47 10.73
N ASP A 633 21.70 -3.14 10.72
CA ASP A 633 20.57 -2.22 10.90
C ASP A 633 19.58 -2.44 9.76
N SER A 634 18.31 -2.67 10.09
CA SER A 634 17.28 -2.97 9.10
C SER A 634 16.00 -2.20 9.41
N ASP A 635 15.33 -1.77 8.34
CA ASP A 635 14.04 -1.13 8.40
C ASP A 635 13.23 -1.47 7.15
N ASN A 636 11.97 -1.84 7.37
CA ASN A 636 11.00 -2.24 6.36
C ASN A 636 11.53 -3.32 5.39
N LEU A 637 12.18 -2.88 4.31
CA LEU A 637 12.53 -3.64 3.11
C LEU A 637 14.03 -3.86 2.95
N TYR A 638 14.88 -3.12 3.69
CA TYR A 638 16.32 -3.13 3.47
C TYR A 638 17.10 -3.41 4.76
N GLU A 639 18.18 -4.16 4.61
CA GLU A 639 19.18 -4.42 5.65
C GLU A 639 20.50 -3.78 5.23
N ILE A 640 21.08 -2.92 6.07
CA ILE A 640 22.39 -2.31 5.83
C ILE A 640 23.47 -3.40 5.88
N VAL A 641 24.27 -3.49 4.82
CA VAL A 641 25.39 -4.43 4.70
C VAL A 641 26.70 -3.71 5.00
N GLU A 642 26.91 -2.55 4.43
CA GLU A 642 28.15 -1.80 4.58
C GLU A 642 27.94 -0.29 4.37
N PHE A 643 28.88 0.50 4.86
CA PHE A 643 28.91 1.93 4.61
C PHE A 643 29.85 2.21 3.43
N LEU A 644 29.37 2.93 2.42
CA LEU A 644 30.11 3.20 1.19
C LEU A 644 30.74 4.60 1.18
N GLY A 645 30.09 5.59 1.78
CA GLY A 645 30.64 6.95 1.79
C GLY A 645 29.73 8.00 2.42
N LYS A 646 30.29 9.19 2.65
CA LYS A 646 29.58 10.35 3.18
C LYS A 646 29.90 11.57 2.33
N GLY A 647 28.84 12.21 1.84
CA GLY A 647 28.86 13.53 1.23
C GLY A 647 28.54 14.63 2.24
N SER A 648 28.42 15.87 1.75
CA SER A 648 27.98 17.03 2.54
C SER A 648 26.55 16.85 3.08
N GLU A 649 25.67 16.31 2.25
CA GLU A 649 24.22 16.26 2.48
C GLU A 649 23.67 14.83 2.64
N SER A 650 24.50 13.81 2.42
CA SER A 650 24.04 12.43 2.43
C SER A 650 25.09 11.42 2.89
N GLN A 651 24.63 10.23 3.27
CA GLN A 651 25.42 9.03 3.55
C GLN A 651 24.96 7.90 2.64
N THR A 652 25.88 7.21 1.99
CA THR A 652 25.59 6.08 1.10
C THR A 652 25.98 4.75 1.75
N TYR A 653 25.11 3.76 1.62
CA TYR A 653 25.27 2.43 2.21
C TYR A 653 24.99 1.34 1.18
N GLY A 654 25.74 0.26 1.23
CA GLY A 654 25.38 -0.99 0.58
C GLY A 654 24.32 -1.69 1.43
N ALA A 655 23.27 -2.19 0.81
CA ALA A 655 22.14 -2.82 1.49
C ALA A 655 21.66 -4.06 0.77
N ARG A 656 20.88 -4.89 1.47
CA ARG A 656 20.20 -6.06 0.94
C ARG A 656 18.69 -5.82 0.93
N GLY A 657 18.05 -6.05 -0.21
CA GLY A 657 16.61 -5.93 -0.39
C GLY A 657 15.82 -7.15 0.12
N PRO A 658 14.48 -7.13 -0.03
CA PRO A 658 13.58 -8.12 0.59
C PRO A 658 13.78 -9.56 0.16
N ILE A 659 14.32 -9.80 -1.04
CA ILE A 659 14.57 -11.14 -1.59
C ILE A 659 16.08 -11.45 -1.67
N GLY A 660 16.91 -10.64 -1.02
CA GLY A 660 18.35 -10.86 -0.88
C GLY A 660 19.22 -10.16 -1.92
N GLU A 661 18.64 -9.34 -2.80
CA GLU A 661 19.32 -8.63 -3.87
C GLU A 661 20.08 -7.38 -3.36
N PRO A 662 21.22 -7.01 -3.98
CA PRO A 662 22.04 -5.91 -3.50
C PRO A 662 21.54 -4.53 -4.00
N PHE A 663 21.51 -3.56 -3.08
CA PHE A 663 21.13 -2.17 -3.30
C PHE A 663 22.20 -1.20 -2.77
N VAL A 664 22.18 0.03 -3.27
CA VAL A 664 22.86 1.19 -2.70
C VAL A 664 21.80 2.16 -2.23
N LEU A 665 21.84 2.52 -0.94
CA LEU A 665 20.92 3.43 -0.30
C LEU A 665 21.61 4.76 -0.01
N LYS A 666 21.08 5.86 -0.54
CA LYS A 666 21.54 7.23 -0.27
C LYS A 666 20.60 7.87 0.76
N PHE A 667 21.07 7.97 2.00
CA PHE A 667 20.38 8.60 3.11
C PHE A 667 20.69 10.08 3.17
N PHE A 668 19.69 10.93 3.13
CA PHE A 668 19.86 12.38 3.22
C PHE A 668 19.87 12.85 4.67
N ASN A 669 20.56 13.95 4.94
CA ASN A 669 20.45 14.64 6.21
C ASN A 669 19.04 15.18 6.40
N ILE A 670 18.55 15.18 7.64
CA ILE A 670 17.15 15.53 7.95
C ILE A 670 16.82 16.99 7.60
N ASP A 671 17.84 17.84 7.51
CA ASP A 671 17.78 19.24 7.13
C ASP A 671 17.82 19.47 5.61
N VAL A 672 18.09 18.43 4.81
CA VAL A 672 18.02 18.54 3.35
C VAL A 672 16.55 18.69 2.92
N PRO A 673 16.18 19.77 2.20
CA PRO A 673 14.82 19.96 1.73
C PRO A 673 14.33 18.78 0.87
N GLN A 674 13.10 18.32 1.12
CA GLN A 674 12.54 17.15 0.44
C GLN A 674 12.42 17.39 -1.07
N GLU A 675 12.12 18.63 -1.47
CA GLU A 675 11.99 19.07 -2.85
C GLU A 675 13.28 18.80 -3.63
N ARG A 676 14.44 19.04 -3.00
CA ARG A 676 15.74 18.80 -3.60
C ARG A 676 16.01 17.30 -3.81
N ILE A 677 15.64 16.48 -2.83
CA ILE A 677 15.78 15.01 -2.91
C ILE A 677 14.89 14.45 -4.01
N PHE A 678 13.64 14.92 -4.09
CA PHE A 678 12.71 14.51 -5.14
C PHE A 678 13.10 15.03 -6.53
N GLN A 679 13.73 16.20 -6.61
CA GLN A 679 14.30 16.68 -7.87
C GLN A 679 15.43 15.78 -8.37
N GLU A 680 16.34 15.35 -7.50
CA GLU A 680 17.39 14.37 -7.84
C GLU A 680 16.77 13.05 -8.35
N GLN A 681 15.74 12.56 -7.68
CA GLN A 681 15.02 11.36 -8.09
C GLN A 681 14.30 11.53 -9.44
N LYS A 682 13.59 12.65 -9.65
CA LYS A 682 12.90 12.97 -10.91
C LYS A 682 13.88 13.01 -12.08
N LEU A 683 14.98 13.75 -11.93
CA LEU A 683 15.94 13.96 -13.02
C LEU A 683 16.73 12.69 -13.37
N SER A 684 17.11 11.89 -12.37
CA SER A 684 17.76 10.59 -12.63
C SER A 684 16.80 9.57 -13.27
N ALA A 685 15.49 9.64 -12.98
CA ALA A 685 14.50 8.73 -13.55
C ALA A 685 13.93 9.19 -14.91
N ALA A 686 14.16 10.45 -15.31
CA ALA A 686 13.57 11.05 -16.51
C ALA A 686 14.01 10.37 -17.81
N VAL A 687 15.22 9.81 -17.84
CA VAL A 687 15.78 9.13 -19.01
C VAL A 687 16.06 7.67 -18.69
N SER A 688 15.53 6.76 -19.51
CA SER A 688 15.86 5.34 -19.42
C SER A 688 17.06 5.04 -20.33
N HIS A 689 18.24 4.94 -19.75
CA HIS A 689 19.46 4.61 -20.48
C HIS A 689 20.33 3.62 -19.68
N PRO A 690 20.92 2.58 -20.31
CA PRO A 690 21.70 1.56 -19.60
C PRO A 690 22.98 2.08 -18.93
N ALA A 691 23.43 3.28 -19.30
CA ALA A 691 24.60 3.96 -18.73
C ALA A 691 24.24 5.12 -17.79
N ILE A 692 23.01 5.18 -17.30
CA ILE A 692 22.56 6.14 -16.29
C ILE A 692 22.00 5.37 -15.10
N ALA A 693 22.41 5.72 -13.89
CA ALA A 693 21.86 5.14 -12.67
C ALA A 693 20.53 5.82 -12.32
N ASN A 694 19.46 5.03 -12.31
CA ASN A 694 18.12 5.51 -11.97
C ASN A 694 17.79 5.16 -10.52
N ALA A 695 17.29 6.13 -9.76
CA ALA A 695 16.70 5.86 -8.46
C ALA A 695 15.41 5.04 -8.65
N GLU A 696 15.36 3.82 -8.10
CA GLU A 696 14.20 2.93 -8.27
C GLU A 696 13.01 3.39 -7.43
N ASN A 697 13.28 3.84 -6.21
CA ASN A 697 12.27 4.30 -5.27
C ASN A 697 12.91 5.20 -4.21
N TYR A 698 12.06 5.85 -3.41
CA TYR A 698 12.44 6.48 -2.16
C TYR A 698 11.66 5.86 -1.00
N CYS A 699 12.23 5.91 0.20
CA CYS A 699 11.52 5.55 1.43
C CYS A 699 11.97 6.45 2.59
N ARG A 700 11.21 6.43 3.68
CA ARG A 700 11.60 7.07 4.93
C ARG A 700 12.06 5.99 5.92
N TRP A 701 13.27 6.16 6.45
CA TRP A 701 13.81 5.29 7.48
C TRP A 701 13.16 5.59 8.84
N SER A 702 13.33 4.68 9.80
CA SER A 702 12.73 4.72 11.14
C SER A 702 13.08 5.99 11.93
N ASP A 703 14.21 6.62 11.60
CA ASP A 703 14.69 7.89 12.15
C ASP A 703 14.29 9.13 11.33
N GLN A 704 13.28 8.98 10.46
CA GLN A 704 12.72 10.03 9.59
C GLN A 704 13.59 10.50 8.43
N ARG A 705 14.78 9.92 8.21
CA ARG A 705 15.60 10.27 7.05
C ARG A 705 14.99 9.76 5.76
N LEU A 706 14.98 10.60 4.73
CA LEU A 706 14.63 10.17 3.37
C LEU A 706 15.81 9.43 2.75
N VAL A 707 15.48 8.36 2.04
CA VAL A 707 16.44 7.44 1.43
C VAL A 707 16.06 7.23 -0.02
N LEU A 708 17.01 7.43 -0.93
CA LEU A 708 16.90 6.99 -2.32
C LEU A 708 17.56 5.61 -2.49
N ALA A 709 16.85 4.69 -3.13
CA ALA A 709 17.33 3.33 -3.37
C ALA A 709 17.74 3.15 -4.84
N PHE A 710 18.98 2.73 -5.04
CA PHE A 710 19.58 2.43 -6.35
C PHE A 710 19.97 0.96 -6.40
N LYS A 711 19.84 0.32 -7.55
CA LYS A 711 20.44 -1.02 -7.74
C LYS A 711 21.94 -0.94 -7.52
N ALA A 712 22.50 -1.91 -6.81
CA ALA A 712 23.95 -1.96 -6.64
C ALA A 712 24.64 -2.19 -7.98
N ILE A 713 25.64 -1.35 -8.26
CA ILE A 713 26.46 -1.44 -9.47
C ILE A 713 27.82 -1.99 -9.04
N ASN A 714 28.10 -3.22 -9.46
CA ASN A 714 29.40 -3.85 -9.20
C ASN A 714 30.40 -3.40 -10.27
N GLY A 715 31.37 -2.59 -9.87
CA GLY A 715 32.36 -2.03 -10.77
C GLY A 715 33.41 -1.18 -10.06
N ARG A 716 34.24 -0.49 -10.83
CA ARG A 716 35.22 0.50 -10.35
C ARG A 716 34.95 1.85 -10.97
N THR A 717 35.16 2.92 -10.20
CA THR A 717 35.05 4.28 -10.76
C THR A 717 36.14 4.53 -11.80
N LEU A 718 35.92 5.49 -12.71
CA LEU A 718 36.99 5.90 -13.65
C LEU A 718 38.19 6.49 -12.89
N ARG A 719 37.96 7.15 -11.74
CA ARG A 719 39.03 7.61 -10.84
C ARG A 719 39.94 6.46 -10.42
N GLU A 720 39.36 5.39 -9.88
CA GLU A 720 40.11 4.21 -9.40
C GLU A 720 40.84 3.48 -10.53
N GLN A 721 40.32 3.53 -11.75
CA GLN A 721 40.98 2.95 -12.91
C GLN A 721 42.17 3.81 -13.36
N ALA A 722 41.97 5.12 -13.48
CA ALA A 722 43.01 6.07 -13.89
C ALA A 722 44.26 6.01 -12.99
N GLU A 723 44.07 5.76 -11.69
CA GLU A 723 45.18 5.64 -10.72
C GLU A 723 45.98 4.33 -10.85
N LYS A 724 45.40 3.28 -11.45
CA LYS A 724 46.02 1.96 -11.55
C LYS A 724 46.65 1.71 -12.91
N GLU A 725 45.88 1.93 -13.97
CA GLU A 725 46.27 1.59 -15.32
C GLU A 725 45.52 2.46 -16.34
N LEU A 726 46.26 2.98 -17.31
CA LEU A 726 45.68 3.75 -18.40
C LEU A 726 44.94 2.82 -19.36
N PRO A 727 43.76 3.19 -19.85
CA PRO A 727 42.98 2.34 -20.74
C PRO A 727 43.63 2.18 -22.11
N GLU A 728 43.45 0.99 -22.70
CA GLU A 728 43.73 0.76 -24.12
C GLU A 728 42.74 1.54 -25.00
N LEU A 729 43.18 1.95 -26.20
CA LEU A 729 42.41 2.83 -27.08
C LEU A 729 41.02 2.27 -27.46
N ASN A 730 40.92 0.97 -27.73
CA ASN A 730 39.63 0.35 -28.09
C ASN A 730 38.66 0.35 -26.92
N TYR A 731 39.14 0.03 -25.72
CA TYR A 731 38.34 0.04 -24.51
C TYR A 731 37.91 1.45 -24.14
N PHE A 732 38.83 2.43 -24.23
CA PHE A 732 38.51 3.84 -24.08
C PHE A 732 37.40 4.28 -25.03
N ASN A 733 37.53 3.97 -26.33
CA ASN A 733 36.53 4.37 -27.34
C ASN A 733 35.14 3.79 -27.03
N GLN A 734 35.06 2.53 -26.61
CA GLN A 734 33.78 1.89 -26.27
C GLN A 734 33.10 2.59 -25.09
N ILE A 735 33.86 2.87 -24.02
CA ILE A 735 33.35 3.56 -22.83
C ILE A 735 32.96 5.00 -23.16
N ALA A 736 33.82 5.73 -23.87
CA ALA A 736 33.58 7.11 -24.26
C ALA A 736 32.32 7.26 -25.12
N GLN A 737 32.14 6.39 -26.13
CA GLN A 737 30.93 6.39 -26.97
C GLN A 737 29.67 6.18 -26.13
N THR A 738 29.67 5.19 -25.24
CA THR A 738 28.50 4.88 -24.40
C THR A 738 28.16 6.04 -23.46
N LEU A 739 29.16 6.75 -22.93
CA LEU A 739 28.96 7.94 -22.10
C LEU A 739 28.43 9.12 -22.92
N ILE A 740 28.97 9.35 -24.12
CA ILE A 740 28.47 10.38 -25.04
C ILE A 740 27.00 10.12 -25.39
N ASP A 741 26.64 8.86 -25.65
CA ASP A 741 25.25 8.47 -25.91
C ASP A 741 24.34 8.74 -24.70
N ALA A 742 24.82 8.48 -23.49
CA ALA A 742 24.09 8.76 -22.25
C ALA A 742 23.86 10.28 -22.05
N ILE A 743 24.90 11.09 -22.22
CA ILE A 743 24.81 12.55 -22.13
C ILE A 743 23.90 13.11 -23.23
N ASN A 744 24.00 12.58 -24.45
CA ASN A 744 23.13 12.97 -25.54
C ASN A 744 21.65 12.63 -25.24
N ALA A 745 21.37 11.51 -24.58
CA ALA A 745 20.01 11.16 -24.16
C ALA A 745 19.45 12.15 -23.11
N LEU A 746 20.30 12.64 -22.18
CA LEU A 746 19.92 13.68 -21.22
C LEU A 746 19.70 15.04 -21.90
N HIS A 747 20.60 15.45 -22.79
CA HIS A 747 20.55 16.74 -23.47
C HIS A 747 19.43 16.81 -24.52
N SER A 748 19.04 15.66 -25.08
CA SER A 748 17.93 15.53 -26.01
C SER A 748 16.57 15.32 -25.32
N TYR A 749 16.53 15.33 -23.97
CA TYR A 749 15.27 15.21 -23.24
C TYR A 749 14.27 16.30 -23.66
N ARG A 750 13.00 15.92 -23.73
CA ARG A 750 11.86 16.77 -24.09
C ARG A 750 10.78 16.56 -23.04
N GLU A 751 10.20 17.66 -22.55
CA GLU A 751 9.05 17.64 -21.64
C GLU A 751 7.89 18.28 -22.41
N ASP A 752 6.77 17.56 -22.55
CA ASP A 752 5.58 17.98 -23.32
C ASP A 752 5.82 18.41 -24.79
N GLY A 753 6.91 17.94 -25.39
CA GLY A 753 7.29 18.25 -26.77
C GLY A 753 8.23 19.44 -26.90
N ASP A 754 8.47 20.18 -25.82
CA ASP A 754 9.41 21.30 -25.78
C ASP A 754 10.83 20.85 -25.40
N GLU A 755 11.82 21.59 -25.89
CA GLU A 755 13.23 21.34 -25.57
C GLU A 755 13.51 21.64 -24.10
N SER A 756 13.73 20.60 -23.31
CA SER A 756 14.05 20.72 -21.87
C SER A 756 15.29 19.87 -21.54
N PRO A 757 16.49 20.26 -21.99
CA PRO A 757 17.70 19.48 -21.70
C PRO A 757 17.87 19.23 -20.21
N ILE A 758 18.28 18.01 -19.84
CA ILE A 758 18.70 17.69 -18.46
C ILE A 758 20.21 17.79 -18.42
N LEU A 759 20.73 18.63 -17.52
CA LEU A 759 22.16 18.82 -17.31
C LEU A 759 22.57 18.06 -16.03
N HIS A 760 23.65 17.29 -16.11
CA HIS A 760 24.18 16.54 -14.97
C HIS A 760 24.95 17.44 -13.99
N ASN A 761 25.71 18.41 -14.52
CA ASN A 761 26.46 19.46 -13.84
C ASN A 761 27.65 19.03 -12.96
N ASP A 762 27.77 17.75 -12.61
CA ASP A 762 28.88 17.16 -11.85
C ASP A 762 29.53 15.94 -12.53
N ILE A 763 29.80 16.02 -13.84
CA ILE A 763 30.47 14.93 -14.57
C ILE A 763 31.97 14.93 -14.20
N LYS A 764 32.41 13.87 -13.52
CA LYS A 764 33.79 13.66 -13.07
C LYS A 764 34.11 12.15 -12.96
N PRO A 765 35.39 11.75 -12.91
CA PRO A 765 35.78 10.34 -12.84
C PRO A 765 35.19 9.55 -11.67
N GLU A 766 34.88 10.20 -10.54
CA GLU A 766 34.26 9.60 -9.35
C GLU A 766 32.79 9.21 -9.57
N ASN A 767 32.09 9.96 -10.41
CA ASN A 767 30.65 9.79 -10.67
C ASN A 767 30.39 8.84 -11.85
N ILE A 768 31.41 8.13 -12.35
CA ILE A 768 31.27 7.17 -13.44
C ILE A 768 31.86 5.83 -13.00
N VAL A 769 31.02 4.80 -12.89
CA VAL A 769 31.44 3.44 -12.57
C VAL A 769 31.44 2.59 -13.84
N VAL A 770 32.53 1.90 -14.10
CA VAL A 770 32.55 0.83 -15.11
C VAL A 770 32.33 -0.50 -14.42
N THR A 771 31.24 -1.13 -14.81
CA THR A 771 30.82 -2.45 -14.33
C THR A 771 31.79 -3.56 -14.71
N CYS A 772 31.73 -4.69 -14.01
CA CYS A 772 32.56 -5.85 -14.31
C CYS A 772 32.36 -6.40 -15.74
N ASP A 773 31.20 -6.15 -16.36
CA ASP A 773 30.90 -6.48 -17.76
C ASP A 773 31.30 -5.38 -18.76
N GLY A 774 32.06 -4.37 -18.32
CA GLY A 774 32.65 -3.35 -19.19
C GLY A 774 31.68 -2.26 -19.65
N ARG A 775 30.55 -2.06 -18.95
CA ARG A 775 29.60 -0.98 -19.24
C ARG A 775 29.80 0.20 -18.28
N PRO A 776 29.89 1.45 -18.76
CA PRO A 776 29.93 2.62 -17.89
C PRO A 776 28.54 2.98 -17.41
N VAL A 777 28.44 3.50 -16.19
CA VAL A 777 27.22 4.01 -15.59
C VAL A 777 27.52 5.34 -14.91
N LEU A 778 26.83 6.40 -15.33
CA LEU A 778 26.86 7.72 -14.74
C LEU A 778 25.99 7.74 -13.47
N LEU A 779 26.55 8.27 -12.39
CA LEU A 779 25.99 8.32 -11.04
C LEU A 779 25.78 9.76 -10.58
N ASP A 780 24.92 9.91 -9.58
CA ASP A 780 24.75 11.12 -8.74
C ASP A 780 24.21 12.37 -9.46
N PHE A 781 22.87 12.51 -9.42
CA PHE A 781 22.14 13.64 -9.99
C PHE A 781 21.89 14.76 -8.96
N GLY A 782 22.65 14.82 -7.86
CA GLY A 782 22.35 15.73 -6.73
C GLY A 782 22.43 17.22 -7.03
N ILE A 783 23.09 17.63 -8.12
CA ILE A 783 23.08 19.00 -8.64
C ILE A 783 22.58 19.09 -10.09
N ALA A 784 21.97 18.01 -10.58
CA ALA A 784 21.38 18.00 -11.91
C ALA A 784 20.26 19.04 -12.01
N SER A 785 20.09 19.65 -13.18
CA SER A 785 19.04 20.65 -13.41
C SER A 785 18.80 20.90 -14.89
N HIS A 786 17.76 21.68 -15.19
CA HIS A 786 17.59 22.29 -16.50
C HIS A 786 18.49 23.53 -16.65
N PRO A 787 18.73 24.02 -17.88
CA PRO A 787 19.54 25.20 -18.12
C PRO A 787 19.09 26.42 -17.31
N LYS A 788 20.03 27.05 -16.61
CA LYS A 788 19.77 28.20 -15.72
C LYS A 788 21.06 28.93 -15.37
N ILE A 789 20.92 30.11 -14.77
CA ILE A 789 22.01 30.78 -14.04
C ILE A 789 21.67 30.68 -12.55
N ALA A 790 22.60 30.17 -11.75
CA ALA A 790 22.42 30.04 -10.31
C ALA A 790 23.78 30.08 -9.59
N GLN A 791 23.77 30.15 -8.26
CA GLN A 791 24.98 30.13 -7.45
C GLN A 791 25.85 28.91 -7.78
N TYR A 792 27.17 29.12 -7.79
CA TYR A 792 28.15 28.11 -8.16
C TYR A 792 28.00 26.81 -7.34
N ALA A 793 27.70 25.73 -8.05
CA ALA A 793 27.80 24.37 -7.56
C ALA A 793 28.41 23.48 -8.66
N GLY A 794 29.37 22.64 -8.28
CA GLY A 794 30.11 21.75 -9.17
C GLY A 794 31.52 21.45 -8.67
N SER A 795 32.19 20.50 -9.32
CA SER A 795 33.54 20.10 -8.93
C SER A 795 34.62 20.95 -9.61
N ASN A 796 35.50 21.56 -8.80
CA ASN A 796 36.60 22.40 -9.30
C ASN A 796 37.49 21.66 -10.30
N GLY A 797 37.74 22.31 -11.44
CA GLY A 797 38.53 21.77 -12.54
C GLY A 797 37.75 20.90 -13.53
N TYR A 798 36.45 20.69 -13.33
CA TYR A 798 35.54 20.07 -14.30
C TYR A 798 34.45 21.04 -14.80
N VAL A 799 34.45 22.26 -14.28
CA VAL A 799 33.54 23.34 -14.69
C VAL A 799 34.33 24.30 -15.59
N PRO A 800 33.80 24.68 -16.77
CA PRO A 800 34.44 25.67 -17.62
C PRO A 800 34.59 27.02 -16.90
N PRO A 801 35.76 27.68 -16.98
CA PRO A 801 36.00 28.94 -16.27
C PRO A 801 35.22 30.13 -16.86
N ASP A 802 34.90 30.09 -18.15
CA ASP A 802 34.10 31.10 -18.86
C ASP A 802 32.62 31.10 -18.45
N MET A 803 32.14 30.00 -17.86
CA MET A 803 30.77 29.85 -17.36
C MET A 803 30.59 30.33 -15.91
N ILE A 804 31.66 30.80 -15.27
CA ILE A 804 31.64 31.28 -13.88
C ILE A 804 31.72 32.80 -13.86
N SER A 805 30.73 33.46 -13.24
CA SER A 805 30.68 34.91 -13.10
C SER A 805 30.45 35.30 -11.65
N GLY A 806 31.53 35.71 -10.96
CA GLY A 806 31.46 36.04 -9.53
C GLY A 806 31.10 34.81 -8.69
N GLU A 807 29.94 34.86 -8.03
CA GLU A 807 29.40 33.73 -7.24
C GLU A 807 28.43 32.84 -8.05
N ASP A 808 28.10 33.22 -9.29
CA ASP A 808 27.14 32.53 -10.14
C ASP A 808 27.82 31.66 -11.22
N ARG A 809 27.10 30.64 -11.68
CA ARG A 809 27.45 29.73 -12.77
C ARG A 809 26.32 29.68 -13.79
N GLU A 810 26.68 29.72 -15.07
CA GLU A 810 25.78 29.33 -16.16
C GLU A 810 25.77 27.79 -16.30
N TYR A 811 24.59 27.21 -16.16
CA TYR A 811 24.33 25.77 -16.35
C TYR A 811 23.80 25.57 -17.76
N CYS A 812 24.62 24.96 -18.62
CA CYS A 812 24.33 24.73 -20.03
C CYS A 812 24.88 23.38 -20.51
N VAL A 813 24.45 22.94 -21.71
CA VAL A 813 24.89 21.68 -22.32
C VAL A 813 26.41 21.65 -22.57
N GLN A 814 27.00 22.80 -22.90
CA GLN A 814 28.45 22.94 -23.10
C GLN A 814 29.22 22.66 -21.80
N GLY A 815 28.67 23.00 -20.64
CA GLY A 815 29.28 22.73 -19.34
C GLY A 815 29.43 21.23 -19.05
N ASP A 816 28.40 20.43 -19.38
CA ASP A 816 28.48 18.97 -19.26
C ASP A 816 29.48 18.36 -20.25
N LEU A 817 29.48 18.84 -21.50
CA LEU A 817 30.41 18.34 -22.53
C LEU A 817 31.87 18.62 -22.16
N PHE A 818 32.16 19.79 -21.61
CA PHE A 818 33.48 20.11 -21.07
C PHE A 818 33.85 19.20 -19.89
N GLY A 819 32.94 19.02 -18.93
CA GLY A 819 33.15 18.13 -17.79
C GLY A 819 33.44 16.68 -18.21
N LEU A 820 32.71 16.18 -19.22
CA LEU A 820 32.96 14.88 -19.84
C LEU A 820 34.32 14.85 -20.57
N GLY A 821 34.66 15.91 -21.31
CA GLY A 821 35.96 16.05 -21.98
C GLY A 821 37.14 15.95 -21.03
N VAL A 822 37.09 16.72 -19.93
CA VAL A 822 38.12 16.69 -18.88
C VAL A 822 38.17 15.31 -18.20
N THR A 823 37.02 14.70 -17.92
CA THR A 823 36.91 13.36 -17.32
C THR A 823 37.56 12.28 -18.19
N LEU A 824 37.25 12.28 -19.49
CA LEU A 824 37.81 11.34 -20.44
C LEU A 824 39.30 11.59 -20.67
N PHE A 825 39.72 12.86 -20.70
CA PHE A 825 41.13 13.23 -20.82
C PHE A 825 41.92 12.69 -19.63
N GLU A 826 41.44 12.97 -18.42
CA GLU A 826 42.11 12.54 -17.20
C GLU A 826 42.20 11.03 -17.08
N TRP A 827 41.13 10.31 -17.45
CA TRP A 827 41.16 8.85 -17.44
C TRP A 827 42.12 8.27 -18.49
N PHE A 828 42.17 8.86 -19.68
CA PHE A 828 42.97 8.33 -20.79
C PHE A 828 44.47 8.66 -20.67
N PHE A 829 44.81 9.85 -20.16
CA PHE A 829 46.18 10.32 -20.00
C PHE A 829 46.73 10.22 -18.57
N GLY A 830 45.88 9.91 -17.58
CA GLY A 830 46.26 9.78 -16.17
C GLY A 830 46.47 11.11 -15.43
N ARG A 831 46.21 12.23 -16.10
CA ARG A 831 46.33 13.57 -15.52
C ARG A 831 45.31 14.52 -16.15
N LYS A 832 44.92 15.56 -15.42
CA LYS A 832 44.08 16.63 -15.94
C LYS A 832 44.74 17.36 -17.13
N PRO A 833 43.94 17.93 -18.05
CA PRO A 833 44.43 18.70 -19.18
C PRO A 833 45.16 19.98 -18.77
N TYR A 834 44.94 20.47 -17.55
CA TYR A 834 45.46 21.74 -17.04
C TYR A 834 46.11 21.58 -15.68
N GLU A 835 47.15 22.37 -15.41
CA GLU A 835 47.69 22.54 -14.05
C GLU A 835 46.90 23.60 -13.27
N THR A 836 46.50 24.67 -13.95
CA THR A 836 45.52 25.65 -13.47
C THR A 836 44.48 25.83 -14.58
N LEU A 837 43.19 25.83 -14.27
CA LEU A 837 42.16 26.01 -15.30
C LEU A 837 41.84 27.50 -15.45
N THR A 838 42.35 28.13 -16.52
CA THR A 838 42.05 29.53 -16.87
C THR A 838 41.53 29.66 -18.30
N ILE A 839 40.84 30.77 -18.60
CA ILE A 839 40.25 31.03 -19.92
C ILE A 839 41.35 31.15 -20.98
N GLY A 840 41.24 30.37 -22.07
CA GLY A 840 42.19 30.39 -23.18
C GLY A 840 43.52 29.65 -22.94
N GLU A 841 43.64 28.89 -21.85
CA GLU A 841 44.81 28.07 -21.56
C GLU A 841 44.83 26.83 -22.48
N ALA A 842 45.99 26.53 -23.08
CA ALA A 842 46.14 25.35 -23.92
C ALA A 842 46.32 24.10 -23.04
N PRO A 843 45.69 22.95 -23.40
CA PRO A 843 45.91 21.71 -22.65
C PRO A 843 47.35 21.24 -22.77
N VAL A 844 47.78 20.44 -21.80
CA VAL A 844 49.11 19.78 -21.80
C VAL A 844 49.37 19.03 -23.10
N ASP A 845 50.63 18.98 -23.52
CA ASP A 845 51.04 18.34 -24.77
C ASP A 845 50.75 16.83 -24.78
N MET A 846 49.67 16.47 -25.47
CA MET A 846 49.18 15.09 -25.61
C MET A 846 50.17 14.19 -26.36
N GLN A 847 50.98 14.75 -27.27
CA GLN A 847 51.93 13.96 -28.06
C GLN A 847 53.07 13.43 -27.17
N ASN A 848 53.45 14.16 -26.13
CA ASN A 848 54.43 13.71 -25.15
C ASN A 848 53.86 12.68 -24.18
N LEU A 849 52.55 12.73 -23.89
CA LEU A 849 51.90 11.83 -22.95
C LEU A 849 51.59 10.46 -23.57
N ARG A 850 51.04 10.44 -24.79
CA ARG A 850 50.70 9.23 -25.53
C ARG A 850 51.04 9.41 -27.01
N PRO A 851 52.25 9.08 -27.46
CA PRO A 851 52.66 9.23 -28.86
C PRO A 851 51.96 8.25 -29.81
N ASP A 852 51.28 7.24 -29.29
CA ASP A 852 50.56 6.19 -30.01
C ASP A 852 49.22 6.63 -30.61
N ILE A 853 48.73 7.84 -30.29
CA ILE A 853 47.40 8.31 -30.71
C ILE A 853 47.42 9.16 -31.99
N SER A 854 46.34 9.07 -32.76
CA SER A 854 46.20 9.78 -34.03
C SER A 854 46.08 11.30 -33.85
N SER A 855 46.33 12.05 -34.92
CA SER A 855 46.09 13.51 -34.95
C SER A 855 44.64 13.86 -34.70
N GLU A 856 43.71 13.08 -35.24
CA GLU A 856 42.27 13.34 -35.15
C GLU A 856 41.75 13.25 -33.71
N LEU A 857 42.25 12.26 -32.95
CA LEU A 857 41.87 12.10 -31.53
C LEU A 857 42.47 13.22 -30.66
N ARG A 858 43.68 13.68 -30.97
CA ARG A 858 44.30 14.84 -30.31
C ARG A 858 43.49 16.10 -30.57
N ASP A 859 43.10 16.35 -31.81
CA ASP A 859 42.26 17.48 -32.18
C ASP A 859 40.87 17.40 -31.52
N TRP A 860 40.32 16.19 -31.37
CA TRP A 860 39.07 15.98 -30.64
C TRP A 860 39.20 16.34 -29.16
N PHE A 861 40.24 15.84 -28.46
CA PHE A 861 40.49 16.20 -27.07
C PHE A 861 40.75 17.69 -26.89
N ALA A 862 41.54 18.31 -27.79
CA ALA A 862 41.84 19.73 -27.75
C ALA A 862 40.57 20.59 -27.84
N ARG A 863 39.57 20.17 -28.63
CA ARG A 863 38.25 20.82 -28.67
C ARG A 863 37.40 20.51 -27.45
N ALA A 864 37.41 19.25 -26.98
CA ALA A 864 36.56 18.80 -25.88
C ALA A 864 36.91 19.44 -24.53
N VAL A 865 38.18 19.81 -24.34
CA VAL A 865 38.66 20.44 -23.09
C VAL A 865 38.90 21.94 -23.21
N ALA A 866 38.71 22.57 -24.38
CA ALA A 866 39.00 23.98 -24.59
C ALA A 866 38.27 24.88 -23.57
N SER A 867 39.02 25.80 -22.94
CA SER A 867 38.59 26.66 -21.83
C SER A 867 38.51 28.14 -22.15
#